data_AF-A0A1Q3H7B0-F1
#
_entry.id   AF-A0A1Q3H7B0-F1
#
_cell.length_a   1.000
_cell.length_b   1.000
_cell.length_c   1.000
_cell.angle_alpha   90.00
_cell.angle_beta   90.00
_cell.angle_gamma   90.00
#
_symmetry.space_group_name_H-M   'P 1'
#
loop_
_entity.id
_entity.type
_entity.pdbx_description
1 polymer ?
#
loop_
_entity_poly.entity_id
_entity_poly.type
_entity_poly.pdbx_seq_one_letter_code
_entity_poly.pdbx_strand_id
1 'polypeptide(L)'
;MPLSQQARIRLAVVAAIVVLPLLYFHRASLTDEVFIARDILRVYYPLKQYWAERVSQLQFPGWYPYDGMGQPYTGMLISGAFHPANLLYLLLPLGPALKLTTLLSYVAALGGTYLFARLWGMGRGAALLSGLTYALCGYMVGISNNLLYLMAAATFPWALWGAERFLRQPSAGRACATALPLCLVLLGGDPQSFALCNGMLLGLVLLRPGRADVLRMAPRAGLLIVLGALLSAVQILPVLGILKDAQPTAGTFTQATLFSFHPLRLLELAFGPLFIDPELARAASSPLADELFQSGMGTFWVPSVHLGLPALLLLASALWTWRRHPLTWKVAGLALFVLALSLALHLPLYGWFYRWVPFWSSFRYPEKLLPYFLFACALGAGAGLEGVLREPALARRLALAGFGLALVCGLLALGEWRWHVFSNGVVGALWKNGDARTLGILHGNFLQASLLAAGSLGLMGLMLLQEHRLTLRTGALLTLQFAVLYLANEGTYQVTYTDLLEQPSGLVDVVLQRERDAGAVRPRVFSAVDNPLPSRLPPGLSLLDVTALGLVSTLAPNTTALWKLESGNSYLPAHSRRLGGLITTFDSFATWMGRLFGLYNVRYISLEARDFARMRGNPDVVVAEDPRMEALLIGNPRVLPRAYLAMPVCVADENAARTQLGSRSFQPGQQAILECAPETPRPAEAAPGAEGLGQVRFLHYAPESVELEVDARMPAALVLNDAWYSGWSAMMDGQPTPILPANVLVRGVLVPAGVHRVTFTYRTPGQRLGAILSLGTLGLLALAVLIERRRAMRQATPPTHPA
;
A
#
# COMPACT_ATOMS: atom_id res chain seq x y z
N MET A 1 32.55 -12.68 33.12
CA MET A 1 33.46 -13.21 32.06
C MET A 1 33.35 -12.32 30.82
N PRO A 2 34.46 -11.87 30.21
CA PRO A 2 34.41 -11.08 28.98
C PRO A 2 33.87 -11.93 27.82
N LEU A 3 33.02 -11.33 26.97
CA LEU A 3 32.45 -12.00 25.79
C LEU A 3 33.57 -12.49 24.85
N SER A 4 33.42 -13.70 24.31
CA SER A 4 34.32 -14.23 23.29
C SER A 4 34.37 -13.29 22.08
N GLN A 5 35.48 -13.29 21.34
CA GLN A 5 35.62 -12.44 20.14
C GLN A 5 34.50 -12.71 19.12
N GLN A 6 34.09 -13.97 18.95
CA GLN A 6 32.98 -14.33 18.08
C GLN A 6 31.64 -13.77 18.58
N ALA A 7 31.40 -13.81 19.89
CA ALA A 7 30.19 -13.23 20.49
C ALA A 7 30.14 -11.71 20.29
N ARG A 8 31.28 -11.01 20.50
CA ARG A 8 31.40 -9.57 20.25
C ARG A 8 31.11 -9.20 18.80
N ILE A 9 31.63 -9.96 17.83
CA ILE A 9 31.37 -9.72 16.40
C ILE A 9 29.90 -9.96 16.06
N ARG A 10 29.27 -11.02 16.58
CA ARG A 10 27.84 -11.28 16.37
C ARG A 10 26.99 -10.15 16.95
N LEU A 11 27.30 -9.70 18.16
CA LEU A 11 26.61 -8.59 18.80
C LEU A 11 26.75 -7.29 18.01
N ALA A 12 27.95 -6.98 17.52
CA ALA A 12 28.20 -5.81 16.69
C ALA A 12 27.39 -5.82 15.38
N VAL A 13 27.27 -6.99 14.74
CA VAL A 13 26.43 -7.15 13.53
C VAL A 13 24.95 -6.95 13.86
N VAL A 14 24.45 -7.57 14.94
CA VAL A 14 23.05 -7.41 15.36
C VAL A 14 22.77 -5.95 15.71
N ALA A 15 23.68 -5.30 16.44
CA ALA A 15 23.59 -3.88 16.75
C ALA A 15 23.56 -3.04 15.46
N ALA A 16 24.43 -3.31 14.48
CA ALA A 16 24.41 -2.61 13.20
C ALA A 16 23.09 -2.79 12.43
N ILE A 17 22.55 -4.01 12.39
CA ILE A 17 21.26 -4.31 11.74
C ILE A 17 20.11 -3.46 12.32
N VAL A 18 20.16 -3.18 13.63
CA VAL A 18 19.12 -2.41 14.33
C VAL A 18 19.40 -0.91 14.29
N VAL A 19 20.63 -0.49 14.62
CA VAL A 19 20.99 0.92 14.82
C VAL A 19 21.08 1.68 13.50
N LEU A 20 21.57 1.07 12.42
CA LEU A 20 21.75 1.79 11.15
C LEU A 20 20.43 2.31 10.58
N PRO A 21 19.34 1.51 10.50
CA PRO A 21 18.03 2.04 10.12
C PRO A 21 17.54 3.17 11.05
N LEU A 22 17.66 3.01 12.38
CA LEU A 22 17.20 4.03 13.33
C LEU A 22 17.97 5.34 13.20
N LEU A 23 19.29 5.24 12.96
CA LEU A 23 20.14 6.41 12.69
C LEU A 23 19.77 7.08 11.36
N TYR A 24 19.42 6.31 10.34
CA TYR A 24 18.97 6.86 9.06
C TYR A 24 17.69 7.66 9.22
N PHE A 25 16.70 7.07 9.88
CA PHE A 25 15.41 7.70 10.18
C PHE A 25 15.45 8.48 11.50
N HIS A 26 16.50 9.26 11.73
CA HIS A 26 16.70 9.97 13.01
C HIS A 26 15.55 10.92 13.35
N ARG A 27 14.95 11.61 12.36
CA ARG A 27 13.76 12.45 12.57
C ARG A 27 12.63 11.61 13.17
N ALA A 28 12.29 10.48 12.55
CA ALA A 28 11.27 9.58 13.10
C ALA A 28 11.68 8.91 14.43
N SER A 29 12.96 8.60 14.62
CA SER A 29 13.42 7.74 15.72
C SER A 29 13.76 8.51 17.00
N LEU A 30 14.17 9.78 16.88
CA LEU A 30 14.62 10.62 17.99
C LEU A 30 13.63 11.71 18.38
N THR A 31 12.56 11.91 17.60
CA THR A 31 11.49 12.87 17.91
C THR A 31 10.14 12.15 18.08
N ASP A 32 9.12 12.92 18.46
CA ASP A 32 7.73 12.50 18.52
C ASP A 32 7.07 12.42 17.13
N GLU A 33 7.70 12.96 16.08
CA GLU A 33 7.17 12.97 14.71
C GLU A 33 6.84 11.57 14.18
N VAL A 34 5.78 11.48 13.38
CA VAL A 34 5.26 10.25 12.78
C VAL A 34 5.14 10.37 11.27
N PHE A 35 5.24 9.23 10.59
CA PHE A 35 4.96 9.18 9.15
C PHE A 35 3.49 9.56 8.91
N ILE A 36 3.23 10.41 7.91
CA ILE A 36 1.85 10.81 7.54
C ILE A 36 1.62 10.90 6.04
N ALA A 37 2.68 10.91 5.23
CA ALA A 37 2.56 11.19 3.82
C ALA A 37 1.63 10.21 3.08
N ARG A 38 0.80 10.76 2.18
CA ARG A 38 -0.06 10.01 1.24
C ARG A 38 -0.95 8.97 1.94
N ASP A 39 -0.72 7.69 1.64
CA ASP A 39 -1.56 6.57 2.06
C ASP A 39 -1.40 6.30 3.56
N ILE A 40 -0.28 6.72 4.19
CA ILE A 40 -0.13 6.64 5.66
C ILE A 40 -1.30 7.34 6.36
N LEU A 41 -1.56 8.60 6.00
CA LEU A 41 -2.69 9.36 6.50
C LEU A 41 -4.04 8.82 6.00
N ARG A 42 -4.17 8.66 4.69
CA ARG A 42 -5.49 8.43 4.08
C ARG A 42 -5.98 6.99 4.19
N VAL A 43 -5.10 6.02 4.34
CA VAL A 43 -5.44 4.58 4.32
C VAL A 43 -5.11 3.93 5.64
N TYR A 44 -3.84 3.98 6.05
CA TYR A 44 -3.35 3.12 7.12
C TYR A 44 -3.84 3.57 8.49
N TYR A 45 -3.77 4.85 8.83
CA TYR A 45 -4.28 5.32 10.12
C TYR A 45 -5.77 4.98 10.33
N PRO A 46 -6.70 5.32 9.40
CA PRO A 46 -8.11 4.91 9.49
C PRO A 46 -8.32 3.41 9.70
N LEU A 47 -7.66 2.57 8.88
CA LEU A 47 -7.87 1.12 8.91
C LEU A 47 -7.30 0.49 10.18
N LYS A 48 -6.16 0.99 10.69
CA LYS A 48 -5.51 0.47 11.90
C LYS A 48 -6.22 0.94 13.17
N GLN A 49 -6.69 2.18 13.20
CA GLN A 49 -7.54 2.66 14.29
C GLN A 49 -8.81 1.81 14.39
N TYR A 50 -9.52 1.62 13.27
CA TYR A 50 -10.72 0.80 13.26
C TYR A 50 -10.44 -0.62 13.71
N TRP A 51 -9.34 -1.23 13.23
CA TRP A 51 -8.97 -2.58 13.67
C TRP A 51 -8.74 -2.66 15.18
N ALA A 52 -7.95 -1.73 15.75
CA ALA A 52 -7.61 -1.72 17.17
C ALA A 52 -8.85 -1.48 18.05
N GLU A 53 -9.73 -0.55 17.66
CA GLU A 53 -10.99 -0.27 18.35
C GLU A 53 -11.90 -1.51 18.41
N ARG A 54 -12.05 -2.23 17.29
CA ARG A 54 -12.91 -3.42 17.23
C ARG A 54 -12.30 -4.57 18.05
N VAL A 55 -11.02 -4.87 17.84
CA VAL A 55 -10.34 -6.02 18.46
C VAL A 55 -10.18 -5.84 19.97
N SER A 56 -9.93 -4.62 20.46
CA SER A 56 -9.88 -4.33 21.90
C SER A 56 -11.21 -4.58 22.62
N GLN A 57 -12.33 -4.55 21.89
CA GLN A 57 -13.67 -4.88 22.38
C GLN A 57 -14.05 -6.36 22.17
N LEU A 58 -13.09 -7.22 21.83
CA LEU A 58 -13.30 -8.63 21.47
C LEU A 58 -14.23 -8.82 20.27
N GLN A 59 -14.30 -7.84 19.38
CA GLN A 59 -15.05 -7.89 18.12
C GLN A 59 -14.07 -7.91 16.94
N PHE A 60 -14.30 -8.77 15.96
CA PHE A 60 -13.44 -8.81 14.77
C PHE A 60 -14.09 -8.02 13.62
N PRO A 61 -13.38 -7.08 12.96
CA PRO A 61 -13.96 -6.23 11.92
C PRO A 61 -14.28 -7.04 10.67
N GLY A 62 -15.58 -7.25 10.41
CA GLY A 62 -16.08 -7.84 9.16
C GLY A 62 -16.44 -6.77 8.13
N TRP A 63 -17.00 -5.65 8.59
CA TRP A 63 -17.51 -4.57 7.76
C TRP A 63 -16.85 -3.24 8.13
N TYR A 64 -16.50 -2.43 7.13
CA TYR A 64 -15.91 -1.11 7.30
C TYR A 64 -16.90 -0.03 6.84
N PRO A 65 -17.51 0.76 7.74
CA PRO A 65 -18.60 1.66 7.37
C PRO A 65 -18.16 3.02 6.82
N TYR A 66 -16.88 3.39 6.93
CA TYR A 66 -16.46 4.79 6.81
C TYR A 66 -16.06 5.26 5.40
N ASP A 67 -15.93 4.37 4.42
CA ASP A 67 -15.56 4.71 3.04
C ASP A 67 -16.50 4.02 2.04
N GLY A 68 -16.94 4.73 1.01
CA GLY A 68 -17.75 4.20 -0.09
C GLY A 68 -19.13 3.68 0.36
N MET A 69 -19.72 4.28 1.40
CA MET A 69 -20.97 3.82 2.04
C MET A 69 -20.91 2.41 2.66
N GLY A 70 -19.70 1.89 2.85
CA GLY A 70 -19.43 0.64 3.52
C GLY A 70 -18.78 -0.42 2.62
N GLN A 71 -17.80 -1.15 3.15
CA GLN A 71 -17.01 -2.14 2.41
C GLN A 71 -16.68 -3.38 3.27
N PRO A 72 -16.50 -4.56 2.66
CA PRO A 72 -15.95 -5.73 3.35
C PRO A 72 -14.54 -5.45 3.89
N TYR A 73 -14.35 -5.46 5.22
CA TYR A 73 -13.05 -5.12 5.81
C TYR A 73 -11.99 -6.19 5.50
N THR A 74 -12.29 -7.46 5.76
CA THR A 74 -11.36 -8.57 5.48
C THR A 74 -11.26 -8.95 4.01
N GLY A 75 -12.26 -8.58 3.20
CA GLY A 75 -12.20 -8.70 1.75
C GLY A 75 -11.21 -7.71 1.11
N MET A 76 -10.79 -6.69 1.86
CA MET A 76 -9.85 -5.69 1.41
C MET A 76 -8.42 -6.03 1.85
N LEU A 77 -7.56 -6.42 0.90
CA LEU A 77 -6.17 -6.82 1.18
C LEU A 77 -5.37 -5.74 1.91
N ILE A 78 -5.55 -4.47 1.54
CA ILE A 78 -4.81 -3.33 2.12
C ILE A 78 -5.07 -3.12 3.62
N SER A 79 -6.14 -3.70 4.18
CA SER A 79 -6.39 -3.66 5.63
C SER A 79 -5.28 -4.36 6.42
N GLY A 80 -4.67 -5.39 5.83
CA GLY A 80 -3.71 -6.27 6.50
C GLY A 80 -4.27 -6.83 7.81
N ALA A 81 -5.57 -7.16 7.86
CA ALA A 81 -6.32 -7.47 9.08
C ALA A 81 -5.71 -8.59 9.94
N PHE A 82 -5.00 -9.52 9.30
CA PHE A 82 -4.40 -10.70 9.96
C PHE A 82 -2.90 -10.59 10.14
N HIS A 83 -2.28 -9.47 9.76
CA HIS A 83 -0.83 -9.31 9.93
C HIS A 83 -0.47 -9.14 11.42
N PRO A 84 0.49 -9.90 11.97
CA PRO A 84 0.82 -9.87 13.40
C PRO A 84 1.36 -8.53 13.90
N ALA A 85 1.91 -7.70 13.01
CA ALA A 85 2.29 -6.32 13.36
C ALA A 85 1.11 -5.51 13.90
N ASN A 86 -0.14 -5.91 13.62
CA ASN A 86 -1.30 -5.21 14.14
C ASN A 86 -1.37 -5.24 15.68
N LEU A 87 -0.71 -6.20 16.33
CA LEU A 87 -0.62 -6.27 17.80
C LEU A 87 0.00 -5.00 18.40
N LEU A 88 0.85 -4.28 17.66
CA LEU A 88 1.42 -3.01 18.12
C LEU A 88 0.35 -1.94 18.34
N TYR A 89 -0.73 -1.93 17.56
CA TYR A 89 -1.83 -0.97 17.72
C TYR A 89 -2.76 -1.30 18.90
N LEU A 90 -2.61 -2.48 19.53
CA LEU A 90 -3.26 -2.78 20.82
C LEU A 90 -2.42 -2.34 22.01
N LEU A 91 -1.11 -2.20 21.82
CA LEU A 91 -0.13 -1.96 22.89
C LEU A 91 0.33 -0.50 22.94
N LEU A 92 0.27 0.21 21.82
CA LEU A 92 0.78 1.57 21.65
C LEU A 92 -0.27 2.47 20.99
N PRO A 93 -0.21 3.80 21.22
CA PRO A 93 -1.00 4.75 20.46
C PRO A 93 -0.74 4.65 18.95
N LEU A 94 -1.71 5.11 18.16
CA LEU A 94 -1.76 4.88 16.72
C LEU A 94 -0.51 5.36 15.96
N GLY A 95 -0.05 6.59 16.21
CA GLY A 95 1.14 7.18 15.60
C GLY A 95 2.43 6.38 15.91
N PRO A 96 2.80 6.23 17.20
CA PRO A 96 3.94 5.41 17.62
C PRO A 96 3.91 3.95 17.11
N ALA A 97 2.74 3.30 17.08
CA ALA A 97 2.59 1.94 16.58
C ALA A 97 2.92 1.84 15.08
N LEU A 98 2.42 2.77 14.26
CA LEU A 98 2.73 2.82 12.83
C LEU A 98 4.21 3.14 12.60
N LYS A 99 4.74 4.15 13.31
CA LYS A 99 6.16 4.51 13.29
C LYS A 99 7.05 3.29 13.58
N LEU A 100 6.77 2.55 14.65
CA LEU A 100 7.54 1.36 15.01
C LEU A 100 7.42 0.26 13.95
N THR A 101 6.23 0.04 13.38
CA THR A 101 6.03 -0.93 12.29
C THR A 101 6.88 -0.59 11.05
N THR A 102 6.92 0.69 10.68
CA THR A 102 7.73 1.19 9.57
C THR A 102 9.23 0.99 9.84
N LEU A 103 9.73 1.39 11.02
CA LEU A 103 11.14 1.24 11.39
C LEU A 103 11.57 -0.24 11.46
N LEU A 104 10.73 -1.10 12.03
CA LEU A 104 10.99 -2.54 12.09
C LEU A 104 11.06 -3.19 10.69
N SER A 105 10.37 -2.62 9.70
CA SER A 105 10.44 -3.10 8.31
C SER A 105 11.84 -2.90 7.73
N TYR A 106 12.51 -1.79 8.03
CA TYR A 106 13.90 -1.56 7.59
C TYR A 106 14.90 -2.48 8.29
N VAL A 107 14.71 -2.75 9.59
CA VAL A 107 15.51 -3.73 10.34
C VAL A 107 15.33 -5.13 9.74
N ALA A 108 14.10 -5.51 9.40
CA ALA A 108 13.78 -6.77 8.75
C ALA A 108 14.41 -6.87 7.36
N ALA A 109 14.28 -5.84 6.51
CA ALA A 109 14.88 -5.79 5.18
C ALA A 109 16.40 -6.00 5.22
N LEU A 110 17.09 -5.29 6.13
CA LEU A 110 18.53 -5.35 6.30
C LEU A 110 18.95 -6.73 6.84
N GLY A 111 18.31 -7.20 7.91
CA GLY A 111 18.61 -8.50 8.53
C GLY A 111 18.36 -9.70 7.61
N GLY A 112 17.26 -9.71 6.89
CA GLY A 112 16.92 -10.79 5.95
C GLY A 112 17.90 -10.85 4.78
N THR A 113 18.27 -9.68 4.23
CA THR A 113 19.26 -9.58 3.15
C THR A 113 20.64 -10.02 3.63
N TYR A 114 21.04 -9.60 4.84
CA TYR A 114 22.28 -10.05 5.47
C TYR A 114 22.32 -11.57 5.59
N LEU A 115 21.25 -12.19 6.10
CA LEU A 115 21.19 -13.64 6.29
C LEU A 115 21.19 -14.40 4.94
N PHE A 116 20.50 -13.88 3.93
CA PHE A 116 20.52 -14.45 2.58
C PHE A 116 21.92 -14.37 1.96
N ALA A 117 22.57 -13.20 2.01
CA ALA A 117 23.94 -12.99 1.56
C ALA A 117 24.94 -13.95 2.25
N ARG A 118 24.81 -14.14 3.57
CA ARG A 118 25.61 -15.10 4.33
C ARG A 118 25.39 -16.55 3.88
N LEU A 119 24.15 -16.93 3.57
CA LEU A 119 23.81 -18.26 3.07
C LEU A 119 24.42 -18.55 1.68
N TRP A 120 24.66 -17.49 0.91
CA TRP A 120 25.31 -17.53 -0.40
C TRP A 120 26.84 -17.37 -0.33
N GLY A 121 27.41 -17.37 0.89
CA GLY A 121 28.86 -17.47 1.09
C GLY A 121 29.62 -16.15 1.22
N MET A 122 28.94 -14.99 1.16
CA MET A 122 29.57 -13.68 1.36
C MET A 122 30.03 -13.50 2.80
N GLY A 123 31.18 -12.86 3.05
CA GLY A 123 31.66 -12.50 4.38
C GLY A 123 30.71 -11.55 5.14
N ARG A 124 30.95 -11.33 6.44
CA ARG A 124 30.07 -10.50 7.28
C ARG A 124 29.97 -9.06 6.79
N GLY A 125 31.09 -8.46 6.37
CA GLY A 125 31.14 -7.09 5.85
C GLY A 125 30.39 -6.94 4.53
N ALA A 126 30.66 -7.83 3.57
CA ALA A 126 29.95 -7.90 2.29
C ALA A 126 28.43 -8.11 2.47
N ALA A 127 28.04 -9.03 3.36
CA ALA A 127 26.63 -9.27 3.65
C ALA A 127 25.95 -8.07 4.34
N LEU A 128 26.66 -7.36 5.22
CA LEU A 128 26.13 -6.15 5.86
C LEU A 128 25.98 -5.01 4.85
N LEU A 129 26.93 -4.87 3.92
CA LEU A 129 26.83 -3.92 2.81
C LEU A 129 25.61 -4.22 1.95
N SER A 130 25.39 -5.48 1.56
CA SER A 130 24.19 -5.86 0.81
C SER A 130 22.90 -5.51 1.55
N GLY A 131 22.83 -5.80 2.86
CA GLY A 131 21.66 -5.47 3.66
C GLY A 131 21.42 -3.97 3.76
N LEU A 132 22.47 -3.19 4.04
CA LEU A 132 22.42 -1.74 4.13
C LEU A 132 22.02 -1.10 2.80
N THR A 133 22.65 -1.53 1.70
CA THR A 133 22.36 -1.03 0.36
C THR A 133 20.92 -1.31 -0.03
N TYR A 134 20.39 -2.49 0.29
CA TYR A 134 18.99 -2.81 -0.02
C TYR A 134 18.02 -2.02 0.86
N ALA A 135 18.17 -2.11 2.18
CA ALA A 135 17.20 -1.54 3.12
C ALA A 135 17.10 -0.01 3.02
N LEU A 136 18.20 0.67 2.68
CA LEU A 136 18.27 2.13 2.65
C LEU A 136 18.39 2.69 1.22
N CYS A 137 18.12 1.89 0.19
CA CYS A 137 18.06 2.42 -1.17
C CYS A 137 16.89 3.40 -1.34
N GLY A 138 16.98 4.26 -2.35
CA GLY A 138 15.98 5.31 -2.60
C GLY A 138 14.56 4.76 -2.72
N TYR A 139 14.38 3.57 -3.30
CA TYR A 139 13.05 2.94 -3.41
C TYR A 139 12.49 2.60 -2.03
N MET A 140 13.29 1.92 -1.19
CA MET A 140 12.83 1.46 0.13
C MET A 140 12.53 2.64 1.05
N VAL A 141 13.32 3.72 0.98
CA VAL A 141 13.06 4.95 1.74
C VAL A 141 11.83 5.68 1.18
N GLY A 142 11.74 5.81 -0.15
CA GLY A 142 10.65 6.51 -0.84
C GLY A 142 9.28 5.85 -0.70
N ILE A 143 9.23 4.53 -0.48
CA ILE A 143 7.98 3.78 -0.23
C ILE A 143 7.56 3.78 1.25
N SER A 144 8.24 4.53 2.12
CA SER A 144 7.83 4.74 3.52
C SER A 144 6.43 5.36 3.65
N ASN A 145 5.94 6.03 2.61
CA ASN A 145 4.58 6.55 2.51
C ASN A 145 3.51 5.47 2.19
N ASN A 146 3.93 4.20 2.02
CA ASN A 146 3.03 3.11 1.68
C ASN A 146 3.43 1.79 2.38
N LEU A 147 2.88 1.60 3.58
CA LEU A 147 3.28 0.58 4.53
C LEU A 147 3.22 -0.86 4.00
N LEU A 148 2.18 -1.22 3.23
CA LEU A 148 2.01 -2.60 2.75
C LEU A 148 3.14 -3.03 1.80
N TYR A 149 3.56 -2.14 0.90
CA TYR A 149 4.60 -2.45 -0.08
C TYR A 149 5.97 -2.49 0.59
N LEU A 150 6.20 -1.59 1.56
CA LEU A 150 7.40 -1.62 2.39
C LEU A 150 7.52 -2.94 3.16
N MET A 151 6.45 -3.38 3.83
CA MET A 151 6.44 -4.63 4.59
C MET A 151 6.66 -5.86 3.69
N ALA A 152 6.04 -5.88 2.51
CA ALA A 152 6.24 -6.93 1.52
C ALA A 152 7.70 -7.03 1.07
N ALA A 153 8.29 -5.90 0.64
CA ALA A 153 9.69 -5.82 0.23
C ALA A 153 10.65 -6.18 1.38
N ALA A 154 10.37 -5.72 2.60
CA ALA A 154 11.18 -6.02 3.79
C ALA A 154 11.16 -7.51 4.18
N THR A 155 10.04 -8.20 3.92
CA THR A 155 9.86 -9.62 4.26
C THR A 155 10.43 -10.53 3.17
N PHE A 156 10.54 -10.06 1.93
CA PHE A 156 11.01 -10.83 0.78
C PHE A 156 12.38 -11.53 1.00
N PRO A 157 13.43 -10.87 1.53
CA PRO A 157 14.71 -11.53 1.78
C PRO A 157 14.62 -12.72 2.76
N TRP A 158 13.71 -12.67 3.73
CA TRP A 158 13.46 -13.75 4.68
C TRP A 158 12.79 -14.96 4.01
N ALA A 159 11.84 -14.70 3.11
CA ALA A 159 11.21 -15.75 2.31
C ALA A 159 12.25 -16.46 1.44
N LEU A 160 13.13 -15.73 0.75
CA LEU A 160 14.20 -16.33 -0.04
C LEU A 160 15.24 -17.08 0.82
N TRP A 161 15.58 -16.53 1.98
CA TRP A 161 16.52 -17.17 2.91
C TRP A 161 15.97 -18.50 3.45
N GLY A 162 14.70 -18.53 3.85
CA GLY A 162 14.03 -19.76 4.22
C GLY A 162 14.02 -20.75 3.06
N ALA A 163 13.58 -20.27 1.88
CA ALA A 163 13.40 -21.11 0.69
C ALA A 163 14.70 -21.78 0.29
N GLU A 164 15.80 -21.04 0.22
CA GLU A 164 17.11 -21.57 -0.14
C GLU A 164 17.57 -22.65 0.84
N ARG A 165 17.30 -22.50 2.15
CA ARG A 165 17.61 -23.52 3.15
C ARG A 165 16.77 -24.78 2.97
N PHE A 166 15.46 -24.63 2.73
CA PHE A 166 14.56 -25.75 2.53
C PHE A 166 14.86 -26.50 1.22
N LEU A 167 15.12 -25.78 0.14
CA LEU A 167 15.43 -26.36 -1.17
C LEU A 167 16.71 -27.21 -1.10
N ARG A 168 17.75 -26.74 -0.41
CA ARG A 168 19.00 -27.50 -0.21
C ARG A 168 18.77 -28.76 0.63
N GLN A 169 18.04 -28.63 1.72
CA GLN A 169 17.82 -29.74 2.66
C GLN A 169 16.44 -29.59 3.34
N PRO A 170 15.43 -30.37 2.93
CA PRO A 170 14.07 -30.22 3.42
C PRO A 170 13.93 -30.65 4.88
N SER A 171 13.17 -29.88 5.64
CA SER A 171 12.75 -30.16 7.04
C SER A 171 11.49 -29.35 7.32
N ALA A 172 10.71 -29.75 8.32
CA ALA A 172 9.53 -29.01 8.72
C ALA A 172 9.91 -27.62 9.25
N GLY A 173 11.00 -27.52 10.01
CA GLY A 173 11.50 -26.24 10.51
C GLY A 173 11.89 -25.26 9.40
N ARG A 174 12.51 -25.74 8.31
CA ARG A 174 12.88 -24.89 7.16
C ARG A 174 11.69 -24.55 6.26
N ALA A 175 10.71 -25.46 6.15
CA ALA A 175 9.44 -25.16 5.50
C ALA A 175 8.73 -24.00 6.22
N CYS A 176 8.63 -24.05 7.55
CA CYS A 176 8.07 -22.97 8.37
C CYS A 176 8.83 -21.64 8.17
N ALA A 177 10.17 -21.69 8.18
CA ALA A 177 11.02 -20.51 7.97
C ALA A 177 10.83 -19.82 6.61
N THR A 178 10.13 -20.46 5.67
CA THR A 178 9.81 -19.91 4.34
C THR A 178 8.33 -19.57 4.22
N ALA A 179 7.46 -20.51 4.59
CA ALA A 179 6.01 -20.38 4.43
C ALA A 179 5.44 -19.25 5.28
N LEU A 180 6.00 -19.00 6.48
CA LEU A 180 5.60 -17.87 7.32
C LEU A 180 5.95 -16.51 6.68
N PRO A 181 7.20 -16.21 6.28
CA PRO A 181 7.48 -14.97 5.53
C PRO A 181 6.64 -14.81 4.25
N LEU A 182 6.43 -15.88 3.47
CA LEU A 182 5.56 -15.82 2.29
C LEU A 182 4.12 -15.44 2.67
N CYS A 183 3.60 -16.03 3.74
CA CYS A 183 2.29 -15.67 4.27
C CYS A 183 2.24 -14.21 4.70
N LEU A 184 3.25 -13.73 5.43
CA LEU A 184 3.33 -12.33 5.89
C LEU A 184 3.37 -11.32 4.74
N VAL A 185 4.01 -11.64 3.60
CA VAL A 185 3.94 -10.79 2.40
C VAL A 185 2.50 -10.58 1.94
N LEU A 186 1.70 -11.65 1.88
CA LEU A 186 0.29 -11.54 1.46
C LEU A 186 -0.58 -10.90 2.54
N LEU A 187 -0.39 -11.28 3.81
CA LEU A 187 -1.11 -10.69 4.93
C LEU A 187 -0.79 -9.21 5.14
N GLY A 188 0.37 -8.74 4.64
CA GLY A 188 0.69 -7.31 4.56
C GLY A 188 -0.21 -6.54 3.61
N GLY A 189 -0.84 -7.22 2.64
CA GLY A 189 -1.83 -6.64 1.72
C GLY A 189 -1.39 -6.54 0.26
N ASP A 190 -0.27 -7.15 -0.13
CA ASP A 190 0.25 -7.08 -1.50
C ASP A 190 0.21 -8.43 -2.25
N PRO A 191 -0.84 -8.70 -3.04
CA PRO A 191 -0.94 -9.94 -3.81
C PRO A 191 0.06 -10.00 -4.97
N GLN A 192 0.49 -8.86 -5.51
CA GLN A 192 1.45 -8.82 -6.62
C GLN A 192 2.85 -9.19 -6.12
N SER A 193 3.25 -8.64 -4.98
CA SER A 193 4.49 -9.04 -4.30
C SER A 193 4.48 -10.50 -3.88
N PHE A 194 3.35 -11.02 -3.39
CA PHE A 194 3.21 -12.44 -3.09
C PHE A 194 3.43 -13.33 -4.33
N ALA A 195 2.79 -12.98 -5.46
CA ALA A 195 2.98 -13.69 -6.73
C ALA A 195 4.44 -13.65 -7.19
N LEU A 196 5.09 -12.49 -7.08
CA LEU A 196 6.50 -12.33 -7.44
C LEU A 196 7.43 -13.12 -6.51
N CYS A 197 7.18 -13.14 -5.19
CA CYS A 197 7.91 -13.98 -4.26
C CYS A 197 7.87 -15.44 -4.68
N ASN A 198 6.67 -15.96 -5.00
CA ASN A 198 6.51 -17.33 -5.52
C ASN A 198 7.26 -17.55 -6.84
N GLY A 199 7.25 -16.56 -7.76
CA GLY A 199 8.05 -16.58 -8.98
C GLY A 199 9.56 -16.64 -8.70
N MET A 200 10.04 -15.89 -7.70
CA MET A 200 11.46 -15.91 -7.29
C MET A 200 11.86 -17.22 -6.61
N LEU A 201 10.95 -17.90 -5.90
CA LEU A 201 11.18 -19.26 -5.40
C LEU A 201 11.43 -20.24 -6.55
N LEU A 202 10.64 -20.15 -7.62
CA LEU A 202 10.87 -20.94 -8.84
C LEU A 202 12.19 -20.51 -9.51
N GLY A 203 12.49 -19.21 -9.51
CA GLY A 203 13.78 -18.65 -9.93
C GLY A 203 14.96 -19.34 -9.24
N LEU A 204 14.95 -19.49 -7.91
CA LEU A 204 15.99 -20.20 -7.15
C LEU A 204 16.20 -21.66 -7.60
N VAL A 205 15.13 -22.33 -8.06
CA VAL A 205 15.22 -23.66 -8.66
C VAL A 205 15.90 -23.60 -10.03
N LEU A 206 15.54 -22.64 -10.87
CA LEU A 206 16.13 -22.45 -12.21
C LEU A 206 17.61 -22.02 -12.16
N LEU A 207 18.06 -21.41 -11.05
CA LEU A 207 19.45 -21.06 -10.84
C LEU A 207 20.38 -22.28 -10.67
N ARG A 208 19.85 -23.49 -10.42
CA ARG A 208 20.66 -24.69 -10.22
C ARG A 208 21.43 -25.10 -11.48
N PRO A 209 22.63 -25.70 -11.33
CA PRO A 209 23.51 -25.96 -12.47
C PRO A 209 22.99 -27.06 -13.41
N GLY A 210 22.37 -28.12 -12.89
CA GLY A 210 21.92 -29.28 -13.68
C GLY A 210 20.40 -29.50 -13.69
N ARG A 211 19.89 -30.07 -14.79
CA ARG A 211 18.46 -30.44 -14.95
C ARG A 211 17.97 -31.39 -13.85
N ALA A 212 18.82 -32.31 -13.39
CA ALA A 212 18.49 -33.22 -12.29
C ALA A 212 18.23 -32.48 -10.96
N ASP A 213 19.01 -31.42 -10.67
CA ASP A 213 18.79 -30.59 -9.49
C ASP A 213 17.47 -29.82 -9.57
N VAL A 214 17.17 -29.28 -10.76
CA VAL A 214 15.91 -28.59 -11.05
C VAL A 214 14.72 -29.53 -10.80
N LEU A 215 14.72 -30.73 -11.41
CA LEU A 215 13.63 -31.70 -11.26
C LEU A 215 13.47 -32.18 -9.81
N ARG A 216 14.57 -32.29 -9.06
CA ARG A 216 14.55 -32.67 -7.63
C ARG A 216 14.01 -31.56 -6.72
N MET A 217 14.27 -30.30 -7.05
CA MET A 217 13.89 -29.14 -6.21
C MET A 217 12.55 -28.50 -6.60
N ALA A 218 12.09 -28.66 -7.84
CA ALA A 218 10.79 -28.16 -8.31
C ALA A 218 9.61 -28.57 -7.40
N PRO A 219 9.42 -29.85 -7.01
CA PRO A 219 8.32 -30.22 -6.12
C PRO A 219 8.45 -29.61 -4.72
N ARG A 220 9.69 -29.35 -4.25
CA ARG A 220 9.93 -28.67 -2.97
C ARG A 220 9.48 -27.21 -3.04
N ALA A 221 9.78 -26.51 -4.14
CA ALA A 221 9.28 -25.16 -4.35
C ALA A 221 7.76 -25.13 -4.48
N GLY A 222 7.17 -26.09 -5.22
CA GLY A 222 5.71 -26.25 -5.30
C GLY A 222 5.05 -26.43 -3.93
N LEU A 223 5.62 -27.27 -3.07
CA LEU A 223 5.15 -27.44 -1.68
C LEU A 223 5.18 -26.12 -0.89
N LEU A 224 6.26 -25.34 -1.00
CA LEU A 224 6.36 -24.05 -0.30
C LEU A 224 5.32 -23.04 -0.78
N ILE A 225 5.05 -22.99 -2.08
CA ILE A 225 4.00 -22.12 -2.66
C ILE A 225 2.63 -22.53 -2.13
N VAL A 226 2.32 -23.84 -2.13
CA VAL A 226 1.05 -24.37 -1.60
C VAL A 226 0.90 -24.06 -0.11
N LEU A 227 1.95 -24.29 0.69
CA LEU A 227 1.92 -23.95 2.12
C LEU A 227 1.73 -22.46 2.36
N GLY A 228 2.42 -21.60 1.60
CA GLY A 228 2.24 -20.14 1.67
C GLY A 228 0.80 -19.72 1.32
N ALA A 229 0.21 -20.32 0.29
CA ALA A 229 -1.17 -20.05 -0.11
C ALA A 229 -2.18 -20.52 0.93
N LEU A 230 -2.03 -21.74 1.47
CA LEU A 230 -2.92 -22.29 2.51
C LEU A 230 -2.84 -21.50 3.82
N LEU A 231 -1.63 -21.12 4.27
CA LEU A 231 -1.45 -20.24 5.43
C LEU A 231 -2.10 -18.87 5.23
N SER A 232 -2.18 -18.40 3.98
CA SER A 232 -2.79 -17.11 3.65
C SER A 232 -4.27 -17.22 3.24
N ALA A 233 -4.86 -18.41 3.28
CA ALA A 233 -6.25 -18.65 2.88
C ALA A 233 -7.26 -17.79 3.68
N VAL A 234 -6.94 -17.45 4.93
CA VAL A 234 -7.69 -16.51 5.78
C VAL A 234 -7.86 -15.13 5.17
N GLN A 235 -6.96 -14.74 4.25
CA GLN A 235 -7.00 -13.48 3.52
C GLN A 235 -7.39 -13.68 2.04
N ILE A 236 -6.97 -14.76 1.38
CA ILE A 236 -7.29 -15.04 -0.03
C ILE A 236 -8.79 -15.28 -0.22
N LEU A 237 -9.41 -16.14 0.59
CA LEU A 237 -10.79 -16.56 0.37
C LEU A 237 -11.82 -15.43 0.56
N PRO A 238 -11.69 -14.54 1.58
CA PRO A 238 -12.49 -13.32 1.66
C PRO A 238 -12.44 -12.44 0.43
N VAL A 239 -11.24 -12.24 -0.12
CA VAL A 239 -11.04 -11.42 -1.33
C VAL A 239 -11.77 -12.05 -2.50
N LEU A 240 -11.54 -13.36 -2.76
CA LEU A 240 -12.23 -14.09 -3.81
C LEU A 240 -13.75 -14.06 -3.64
N GLY A 241 -14.22 -14.12 -2.40
CA GLY A 241 -15.65 -14.09 -2.05
C GLY A 241 -16.35 -12.77 -2.41
N ILE A 242 -15.62 -11.65 -2.48
CA ILE A 242 -16.19 -10.32 -2.78
C ILE A 242 -15.84 -9.81 -4.18
N LEU A 243 -15.03 -10.53 -4.96
CA LEU A 243 -14.53 -10.06 -6.27
C LEU A 243 -15.65 -9.64 -7.24
N LYS A 244 -16.81 -10.30 -7.19
CA LYS A 244 -17.97 -9.98 -8.03
C LYS A 244 -18.71 -8.70 -7.64
N ASP A 245 -18.54 -8.26 -6.40
CA ASP A 245 -19.24 -7.10 -5.82
C ASP A 245 -18.34 -5.85 -5.79
N ALA A 246 -17.02 -6.05 -5.69
CA ALA A 246 -16.03 -4.97 -5.64
C ALA A 246 -15.70 -4.43 -7.04
N GLN A 247 -15.36 -3.14 -7.12
CA GLN A 247 -14.92 -2.50 -8.35
C GLN A 247 -13.54 -3.03 -8.78
N PRO A 248 -13.36 -3.47 -10.04
CA PRO A 248 -12.04 -3.85 -10.55
C PRO A 248 -11.06 -2.68 -10.54
N THR A 249 -9.88 -2.87 -9.93
CA THR A 249 -8.85 -1.83 -9.80
C THR A 249 -7.88 -1.72 -10.99
N ALA A 250 -7.88 -2.71 -11.88
CA ALA A 250 -7.02 -2.80 -13.08
C ALA A 250 -7.77 -3.51 -14.22
N GLY A 251 -8.89 -2.95 -14.66
CA GLY A 251 -9.74 -3.57 -15.69
C GLY A 251 -9.18 -3.46 -17.10
N THR A 252 -8.19 -2.59 -17.33
CA THR A 252 -7.62 -2.32 -18.66
C THR A 252 -6.10 -2.30 -18.63
N PHE A 253 -5.49 -2.52 -19.81
CA PHE A 253 -4.03 -2.43 -19.97
C PHE A 253 -3.50 -1.05 -19.54
N THR A 254 -4.18 0.03 -19.93
CA THR A 254 -3.83 1.41 -19.55
C THR A 254 -3.77 1.58 -18.03
N GLN A 255 -4.78 1.08 -17.30
CA GLN A 255 -4.80 1.13 -15.84
C GLN A 255 -3.68 0.28 -15.21
N ALA A 256 -3.41 -0.89 -15.80
CA ALA A 256 -2.36 -1.79 -15.34
C ALA A 256 -0.96 -1.19 -15.52
N THR A 257 -0.78 -0.32 -16.52
CA THR A 257 0.51 0.30 -16.86
C THR A 257 0.73 1.70 -16.29
N LEU A 258 -0.21 2.26 -15.54
CA LEU A 258 0.05 3.46 -14.72
C LEU A 258 1.28 3.25 -13.85
N PHE A 259 2.07 4.30 -13.59
CA PHE A 259 3.38 4.19 -12.93
C PHE A 259 4.30 3.14 -13.58
N SER A 260 4.41 3.19 -14.92
CA SER A 260 5.49 2.49 -15.62
C SER A 260 6.83 3.11 -15.25
N PHE A 261 7.85 2.30 -14.99
CA PHE A 261 9.18 2.82 -14.70
C PHE A 261 9.83 3.31 -16.00
N HIS A 262 10.11 4.60 -16.09
CA HIS A 262 10.66 5.18 -17.32
C HIS A 262 12.18 4.94 -17.45
N PRO A 263 12.73 4.59 -18.63
CA PRO A 263 14.16 4.33 -18.83
C PRO A 263 15.09 5.47 -18.38
N LEU A 264 14.70 6.73 -18.56
CA LEU A 264 15.51 7.89 -18.14
C LEU A 264 15.74 7.90 -16.61
N ARG A 265 14.83 7.33 -15.82
CA ARG A 265 14.98 7.21 -14.37
C ARG A 265 16.02 6.16 -13.95
N LEU A 266 16.57 5.37 -14.88
CA LEU A 266 17.76 4.54 -14.59
C LEU A 266 18.96 5.37 -14.15
N LEU A 267 19.03 6.65 -14.55
CA LEU A 267 20.05 7.59 -14.07
C LEU A 267 19.96 7.80 -12.55
N GLU A 268 18.76 7.70 -11.97
CA GLU A 268 18.55 7.89 -10.53
C GLU A 268 19.23 6.81 -9.70
N LEU A 269 19.43 5.59 -10.26
CA LEU A 269 20.21 4.53 -9.62
C LEU A 269 21.61 5.04 -9.22
N ALA A 270 22.21 5.87 -10.08
CA ALA A 270 23.56 6.41 -9.93
C ALA A 270 23.59 7.75 -9.19
N PHE A 271 22.72 8.68 -9.58
CA PHE A 271 22.84 10.09 -9.21
C PHE A 271 21.92 10.52 -8.06
N GLY A 272 20.81 9.85 -7.83
CA GLY A 272 19.84 10.23 -6.80
C GLY A 272 18.50 10.64 -7.40
N PRO A 273 17.61 11.23 -6.60
CA PRO A 273 16.32 11.70 -7.10
C PRO A 273 16.51 12.96 -7.96
N LEU A 274 16.54 12.79 -9.28
CA LEU A 274 16.81 13.87 -10.22
C LEU A 274 15.55 14.66 -10.58
N PHE A 275 14.41 13.96 -10.65
CA PHE A 275 13.19 14.47 -11.28
C PHE A 275 12.11 14.91 -10.28
N ILE A 276 12.48 15.12 -9.02
CA ILE A 276 11.55 15.50 -7.95
C ILE A 276 11.68 16.97 -7.57
N ASP A 277 10.64 17.50 -6.95
CA ASP A 277 10.75 18.67 -6.09
C ASP A 277 11.25 18.20 -4.71
N PRO A 278 12.44 18.66 -4.25
CA PRO A 278 13.02 18.21 -2.99
C PRO A 278 12.21 18.61 -1.75
N GLU A 279 11.40 19.67 -1.82
CA GLU A 279 10.53 20.09 -0.70
C GLU A 279 9.32 19.16 -0.57
N LEU A 280 8.82 18.66 -1.70
CA LEU A 280 7.59 17.89 -1.78
C LEU A 280 7.83 16.37 -1.80
N ALA A 281 9.05 15.92 -2.06
CA ALA A 281 9.40 14.52 -2.28
C ALA A 281 8.46 13.83 -3.30
N ARG A 282 8.11 14.54 -4.37
CA ARG A 282 7.26 14.07 -5.49
C ARG A 282 7.80 14.63 -6.80
N ALA A 283 7.29 14.17 -7.95
CA ALA A 283 7.71 14.71 -9.25
C ALA A 283 7.73 16.24 -9.27
N ALA A 284 8.76 16.84 -9.90
CA ALA A 284 8.98 18.28 -9.88
C ALA A 284 7.79 19.09 -10.41
N SER A 285 7.03 18.51 -11.34
CA SER A 285 5.71 18.99 -11.72
C SER A 285 4.84 17.85 -12.25
N SER A 286 3.52 18.02 -12.20
CA SER A 286 2.58 17.05 -12.79
C SER A 286 2.76 16.90 -14.31
N PRO A 287 2.93 18.00 -15.08
CA PRO A 287 3.21 17.90 -16.51
C PRO A 287 4.50 17.12 -16.82
N LEU A 288 5.59 17.32 -16.05
CA LEU A 288 6.81 16.52 -16.21
C LEU A 288 6.51 15.03 -16.07
N ALA A 289 5.80 14.64 -15.02
CA ALA A 289 5.50 13.24 -14.73
C ALA A 289 4.64 12.57 -15.81
N ASP A 290 3.67 13.28 -16.40
CA ASP A 290 2.75 12.68 -17.37
C ASP A 290 3.17 12.86 -18.82
N GLU A 291 3.73 14.02 -19.20
CA GLU A 291 4.13 14.28 -20.59
C GLU A 291 5.45 13.60 -20.93
N LEU A 292 6.48 13.75 -20.08
CA LEU A 292 7.79 13.15 -20.33
C LEU A 292 7.85 11.70 -19.87
N PHE A 293 7.40 11.44 -18.64
CA PHE A 293 7.56 10.13 -18.01
C PHE A 293 6.37 9.18 -18.16
N GLN A 294 5.23 9.67 -18.67
CA GLN A 294 4.01 8.88 -18.91
C GLN A 294 3.54 8.13 -17.66
N SER A 295 3.61 8.79 -16.50
CA SER A 295 3.20 8.20 -15.21
C SER A 295 1.70 7.88 -15.16
N GLY A 296 0.89 8.72 -15.80
CA GLY A 296 -0.58 8.66 -15.83
C GLY A 296 -1.24 9.04 -14.50
N MET A 297 -0.49 9.65 -13.57
CA MET A 297 -0.92 9.97 -12.21
C MET A 297 -0.40 11.32 -11.72
N GLY A 298 0.22 12.13 -12.59
CA GLY A 298 0.79 13.43 -12.25
C GLY A 298 1.94 13.39 -11.25
N THR A 299 2.52 12.21 -11.00
CA THR A 299 3.58 12.02 -10.00
C THR A 299 4.31 10.69 -10.22
N PHE A 300 5.33 10.40 -9.40
CA PHE A 300 6.01 9.11 -9.42
C PHE A 300 5.52 8.16 -8.33
N TRP A 301 5.72 6.86 -8.55
CA TRP A 301 5.41 5.84 -7.55
C TRP A 301 6.29 6.02 -6.31
N VAL A 302 7.61 6.12 -6.52
CA VAL A 302 8.58 6.51 -5.48
C VAL A 302 9.39 7.74 -5.94
N PRO A 303 9.77 8.63 -5.02
CA PRO A 303 10.58 9.80 -5.34
C PRO A 303 12.02 9.46 -5.79
N SER A 304 12.54 8.29 -5.42
CA SER A 304 13.90 7.89 -5.72
C SER A 304 14.01 6.39 -5.92
N VAL A 305 14.96 5.95 -6.73
CA VAL A 305 15.37 4.54 -6.87
C VAL A 305 16.87 4.36 -6.59
N HIS A 306 17.49 5.36 -5.97
CA HIS A 306 18.94 5.48 -5.83
C HIS A 306 19.63 4.30 -5.12
N LEU A 307 20.74 3.81 -5.71
CA LEU A 307 21.68 2.87 -5.10
C LEU A 307 23.03 3.51 -4.77
N GLY A 308 23.42 4.53 -5.53
CA GLY A 308 24.71 5.21 -5.41
C GLY A 308 25.78 4.61 -6.31
N LEU A 309 26.59 5.46 -6.93
CA LEU A 309 27.72 5.06 -7.77
C LEU A 309 28.74 4.15 -7.07
N PRO A 310 29.07 4.30 -5.78
CA PRO A 310 29.94 3.34 -5.08
C PRO A 310 29.39 1.91 -5.10
N ALA A 311 28.09 1.72 -4.81
CA ALA A 311 27.45 0.41 -4.88
C ALA A 311 27.39 -0.13 -6.32
N LEU A 312 27.10 0.72 -7.31
CA LEU A 312 27.09 0.33 -8.72
C LEU A 312 28.49 -0.06 -9.22
N LEU A 313 29.54 0.63 -8.78
CA LEU A 313 30.93 0.30 -9.10
C LEU A 313 31.34 -1.04 -8.48
N LEU A 314 30.91 -1.31 -7.24
CA LEU A 314 31.08 -2.63 -6.62
C LEU A 314 30.29 -3.71 -7.37
N LEU A 315 29.04 -3.45 -7.77
CA LEU A 315 28.24 -4.37 -8.58
C LEU A 315 28.94 -4.69 -9.91
N ALA A 316 29.45 -3.68 -10.61
CA ALA A 316 30.22 -3.88 -11.85
C ALA A 316 31.47 -4.73 -11.61
N SER A 317 32.16 -4.52 -10.49
CA SER A 317 33.30 -5.37 -10.09
C SER A 317 32.88 -6.82 -9.85
N ALA A 318 31.70 -7.06 -9.28
CA ALA A 318 31.19 -8.41 -9.06
C ALA A 318 30.92 -9.11 -10.39
N LEU A 319 30.23 -8.44 -11.33
CA LEU A 319 29.99 -8.97 -12.66
C LEU A 319 31.30 -9.29 -13.38
N TRP A 320 32.33 -8.44 -13.23
CA TRP A 320 33.64 -8.67 -13.80
C TRP A 320 34.37 -9.85 -13.15
N THR A 321 34.52 -9.86 -11.83
CA THR A 321 35.26 -10.88 -11.06
C THR A 321 34.64 -12.26 -11.27
N TRP A 322 33.32 -12.34 -11.28
CA TRP A 322 32.58 -13.60 -11.37
C TRP A 322 32.02 -13.87 -12.78
N ARG A 323 32.52 -13.18 -13.83
CA ARG A 323 32.02 -13.30 -15.23
C ARG A 323 32.08 -14.70 -15.82
N ARG A 324 33.00 -15.53 -15.32
CA ARG A 324 33.17 -16.92 -15.75
C ARG A 324 32.24 -17.89 -15.00
N HIS A 325 31.59 -17.44 -13.94
CA HIS A 325 30.70 -18.27 -13.15
C HIS A 325 29.27 -18.17 -13.70
N PRO A 326 28.62 -19.29 -14.11
CA PRO A 326 27.32 -19.26 -14.80
C PRO A 326 26.19 -18.68 -13.93
N LEU A 327 26.27 -18.84 -12.61
CA LEU A 327 25.27 -18.26 -11.69
C LEU A 327 25.18 -16.73 -11.81
N THR A 328 26.30 -16.05 -12.08
CA THR A 328 26.34 -14.59 -12.22
C THR A 328 25.38 -14.12 -13.30
N TRP A 329 25.43 -14.74 -14.48
CA TRP A 329 24.58 -14.38 -15.61
C TRP A 329 23.14 -14.85 -15.45
N LYS A 330 22.89 -15.97 -14.75
CA LYS A 330 21.52 -16.39 -14.42
C LYS A 330 20.83 -15.41 -13.46
N VAL A 331 21.55 -14.95 -12.42
CA VAL A 331 21.05 -13.96 -11.46
C VAL A 331 20.85 -12.61 -12.15
N ALA A 332 21.83 -12.17 -12.95
CA ALA A 332 21.70 -10.93 -13.72
C ALA A 332 20.53 -11.00 -14.71
N GLY A 333 20.35 -12.10 -15.43
CA GLY A 333 19.23 -12.32 -16.34
C GLY A 333 17.88 -12.27 -15.64
N LEU A 334 17.75 -12.90 -14.46
CA LEU A 334 16.53 -12.83 -13.66
C LEU A 334 16.25 -11.41 -13.15
N ALA A 335 17.29 -10.68 -12.70
CA ALA A 335 17.16 -9.29 -12.28
C ALA A 335 16.74 -8.38 -13.44
N LEU A 336 17.37 -8.53 -14.60
CA LEU A 336 17.02 -7.78 -15.82
C LEU A 336 15.62 -8.11 -16.33
N PHE A 337 15.15 -9.35 -16.16
CA PHE A 337 13.77 -9.71 -16.47
C PHE A 337 12.77 -8.95 -15.58
N VAL A 338 13.02 -8.86 -14.28
CA VAL A 338 12.18 -8.08 -13.36
C VAL A 338 12.21 -6.58 -13.70
N LEU A 339 13.40 -6.04 -14.02
CA LEU A 339 13.53 -4.66 -14.50
C LEU A 339 12.73 -4.44 -15.79
N ALA A 340 12.82 -5.36 -16.75
CA ALA A 340 12.08 -5.27 -18.00
C ALA A 340 10.55 -5.29 -17.81
N LEU A 341 10.06 -6.05 -16.84
CA LEU A 341 8.63 -5.99 -16.45
C LEU A 341 8.27 -4.64 -15.82
N SER A 342 9.14 -4.04 -15.00
CA SER A 342 8.89 -2.72 -14.40
C SER A 342 8.85 -1.57 -15.41
N LEU A 343 9.59 -1.71 -16.53
CA LEU A 343 9.62 -0.71 -17.62
C LEU A 343 8.30 -0.66 -18.42
N ALA A 344 7.48 -1.70 -18.35
CA ALA A 344 6.13 -1.79 -18.90
C ALA A 344 5.91 -1.13 -20.27
N LEU A 345 5.31 0.07 -20.35
CA LEU A 345 5.00 0.74 -21.63
C LEU A 345 6.21 0.91 -22.55
N HIS A 346 7.41 0.93 -21.98
CA HIS A 346 8.65 1.14 -22.72
C HIS A 346 9.25 -0.15 -23.30
N LEU A 347 8.66 -1.32 -23.03
CA LEU A 347 9.07 -2.62 -23.58
C LEU A 347 7.86 -3.53 -23.91
N PRO A 348 7.86 -4.27 -25.02
CA PRO A 348 6.73 -5.14 -25.37
C PRO A 348 6.50 -6.31 -24.40
N LEU A 349 7.50 -6.64 -23.55
CA LEU A 349 7.47 -7.77 -22.62
C LEU A 349 6.29 -7.74 -21.65
N TYR A 350 5.98 -6.57 -21.07
CA TYR A 350 4.87 -6.47 -20.12
C TYR A 350 3.52 -6.68 -20.79
N GLY A 351 3.35 -6.20 -22.02
CA GLY A 351 2.15 -6.45 -22.82
C GLY A 351 1.93 -7.94 -23.10
N TRP A 352 3.00 -8.69 -23.35
CA TRP A 352 2.93 -10.15 -23.47
C TRP A 352 2.55 -10.79 -22.12
N PHE A 353 3.22 -10.39 -21.03
CA PHE A 353 3.00 -10.94 -19.70
C PHE A 353 1.56 -10.70 -19.21
N TYR A 354 1.04 -9.49 -19.41
CA TYR A 354 -0.34 -9.10 -19.09
C TYR A 354 -1.40 -9.95 -19.80
N ARG A 355 -1.16 -10.36 -21.05
CA ARG A 355 -2.12 -11.13 -21.85
C ARG A 355 -2.07 -12.62 -21.56
N TRP A 356 -0.88 -13.17 -21.35
CA TRP A 356 -0.66 -14.61 -21.39
C TRP A 356 -0.38 -15.26 -20.04
N VAL A 357 0.05 -14.50 -19.03
CA VAL A 357 0.27 -15.05 -17.69
C VAL A 357 -1.03 -15.03 -16.89
N PRO A 358 -1.54 -16.20 -16.46
CA PRO A 358 -2.79 -16.27 -15.71
C PRO A 358 -2.79 -15.35 -14.49
N PHE A 359 -3.92 -14.68 -14.26
CA PHE A 359 -4.17 -13.74 -13.16
C PHE A 359 -3.30 -12.46 -13.14
N TRP A 360 -2.26 -12.35 -13.97
CA TRP A 360 -1.40 -11.16 -13.97
C TRP A 360 -2.14 -9.89 -14.42
N SER A 361 -3.15 -10.02 -15.28
CA SER A 361 -3.98 -8.91 -15.73
C SER A 361 -4.71 -8.17 -14.61
N SER A 362 -4.79 -8.76 -13.41
CA SER A 362 -5.37 -8.12 -12.23
C SER A 362 -4.41 -7.16 -11.50
N PHE A 363 -3.12 -7.15 -11.86
CA PHE A 363 -2.10 -6.31 -11.21
C PHE A 363 -1.85 -4.99 -11.96
N ARG A 364 -1.38 -3.99 -11.21
CA ARG A 364 -1.10 -2.63 -11.69
C ARG A 364 0.10 -2.03 -10.99
N TYR A 365 0.65 -0.98 -11.60
CA TYR A 365 1.79 -0.19 -11.12
C TYR A 365 3.11 -0.98 -11.26
N PRO A 366 3.63 -1.12 -12.49
CA PRO A 366 4.81 -1.93 -12.78
C PRO A 366 6.07 -1.52 -12.00
N GLU A 367 6.21 -0.25 -11.64
CA GLU A 367 7.30 0.24 -10.80
C GLU A 367 7.38 -0.45 -9.42
N LYS A 368 6.30 -1.09 -8.94
CA LYS A 368 6.30 -1.96 -7.74
C LYS A 368 7.28 -3.13 -7.78
N LEU A 369 7.72 -3.52 -8.97
CA LEU A 369 8.63 -4.65 -9.17
C LEU A 369 10.10 -4.26 -8.94
N LEU A 370 10.42 -2.97 -8.85
CA LEU A 370 11.80 -2.49 -8.66
C LEU A 370 12.53 -2.97 -7.39
N PRO A 371 11.94 -3.08 -6.18
CA PRO A 371 12.70 -3.47 -5.00
C PRO A 371 13.32 -4.87 -5.16
N TYR A 372 12.71 -5.72 -5.98
CA TYR A 372 13.21 -7.08 -6.26
C TYR A 372 14.40 -7.08 -7.21
N PHE A 373 14.44 -6.16 -8.17
CA PHE A 373 15.63 -5.87 -8.97
C PHE A 373 16.74 -5.26 -8.11
N LEU A 374 16.40 -4.27 -7.28
CA LEU A 374 17.35 -3.58 -6.41
C LEU A 374 17.95 -4.50 -5.35
N PHE A 375 17.21 -5.49 -4.87
CA PHE A 375 17.73 -6.56 -4.00
C PHE A 375 18.89 -7.32 -4.67
N ALA A 376 18.73 -7.72 -5.94
CA ALA A 376 19.79 -8.40 -6.68
C ALA A 376 21.01 -7.48 -6.91
N CYS A 377 20.79 -6.19 -7.20
CA CYS A 377 21.86 -5.20 -7.30
C CYS A 377 22.63 -5.05 -5.98
N ALA A 378 21.93 -4.99 -4.84
CA ALA A 378 22.53 -4.88 -3.51
C ALA A 378 23.34 -6.14 -3.13
N LEU A 379 22.88 -7.34 -3.50
CA LEU A 379 23.68 -8.56 -3.41
C LEU A 379 24.93 -8.47 -4.28
N GLY A 380 24.80 -8.01 -5.52
CA GLY A 380 25.96 -7.81 -6.40
C GLY A 380 26.97 -6.80 -5.84
N ALA A 381 26.52 -5.70 -5.22
CA ALA A 381 27.41 -4.74 -4.55
C ALA A 381 28.20 -5.40 -3.40
N GLY A 382 27.55 -6.23 -2.57
CA GLY A 382 28.24 -7.02 -1.55
C GLY A 382 29.23 -8.04 -2.14
N ALA A 383 28.88 -8.69 -3.26
CA ALA A 383 29.75 -9.64 -3.94
C ALA A 383 30.99 -8.95 -4.52
N GLY A 384 30.82 -7.69 -4.94
CA GLY A 384 31.90 -6.81 -5.38
C GLY A 384 32.85 -6.49 -4.24
N LEU A 385 32.31 -6.10 -3.08
CA LEU A 385 33.13 -5.87 -1.88
C LEU A 385 33.90 -7.13 -1.49
N GLU A 386 33.27 -8.31 -1.53
CA GLU A 386 33.95 -9.59 -1.29
C GLU A 386 35.13 -9.80 -2.26
N GLY A 387 34.95 -9.51 -3.55
CA GLY A 387 36.02 -9.57 -4.55
C GLY A 387 37.17 -8.60 -4.23
N VAL A 388 36.85 -7.35 -3.87
CA VAL A 388 37.82 -6.31 -3.51
C VAL A 388 38.64 -6.69 -2.27
N LEU A 389 38.01 -7.35 -1.29
CA LEU A 389 38.69 -7.80 -0.08
C LEU A 389 39.59 -9.02 -0.33
N ARG A 390 39.31 -9.83 -1.36
CA ARG A 390 40.11 -11.00 -1.75
C ARG A 390 41.30 -10.63 -2.65
N GLU A 391 41.12 -9.67 -3.55
CA GLU A 391 42.11 -9.33 -4.58
C GLU A 391 42.58 -7.86 -4.48
N PRO A 392 43.78 -7.59 -3.93
CA PRO A 392 44.30 -6.23 -3.80
C PRO A 392 44.46 -5.48 -5.14
N ALA A 393 44.76 -6.22 -6.22
CA ALA A 393 44.85 -5.66 -7.56
C ALA A 393 43.49 -5.13 -8.06
N LEU A 394 42.40 -5.80 -7.70
CA LEU A 394 41.04 -5.34 -8.01
C LEU A 394 40.73 -4.04 -7.25
N ALA A 395 41.12 -3.93 -5.98
CA ALA A 395 40.96 -2.71 -5.21
C ALA A 395 41.65 -1.51 -5.88
N ARG A 396 42.90 -1.69 -6.36
CA ARG A 396 43.63 -0.63 -7.08
C ARG A 396 42.95 -0.25 -8.40
N ARG A 397 42.47 -1.22 -9.18
CA ARG A 397 41.73 -0.96 -10.42
C ARG A 397 40.44 -0.20 -10.18
N LEU A 398 39.69 -0.59 -9.14
CA LEU A 398 38.47 0.10 -8.75
C LEU A 398 38.74 1.49 -8.21
N ALA A 399 39.86 1.72 -7.52
CA ALA A 399 40.24 3.06 -7.11
C ALA A 399 40.49 3.98 -8.31
N LEU A 400 41.25 3.51 -9.30
CA LEU A 400 41.51 4.26 -10.53
C LEU A 400 40.22 4.52 -11.32
N ALA A 401 39.35 3.50 -11.45
CA ALA A 401 38.04 3.67 -12.05
C ALA A 401 37.18 4.67 -11.27
N GLY A 402 37.22 4.63 -9.93
CA GLY A 402 36.56 5.58 -9.04
C GLY A 402 37.01 7.01 -9.29
N PHE A 403 38.32 7.28 -9.36
CA PHE A 403 38.84 8.61 -9.67
C PHE A 403 38.48 9.07 -11.09
N GLY A 404 38.57 8.18 -12.08
CA GLY A 404 38.17 8.50 -13.45
C GLY A 404 36.68 8.88 -13.54
N LEU A 405 35.81 8.10 -12.90
CA LEU A 405 34.38 8.39 -12.84
C LEU A 405 34.08 9.63 -11.99
N ALA A 406 34.84 9.88 -10.94
CA ALA A 406 34.72 11.10 -10.13
C ALA A 406 35.03 12.35 -10.97
N LEU A 407 36.08 12.31 -11.79
CA LEU A 407 36.41 13.37 -12.73
C LEU A 407 35.27 13.59 -13.74
N VAL A 408 34.73 12.51 -14.31
CA VAL A 408 33.57 12.60 -15.23
C VAL A 408 32.37 13.26 -14.54
N CYS A 409 32.02 12.85 -13.32
CA CYS A 409 30.92 13.46 -12.57
C CYS A 409 31.19 14.94 -12.23
N GLY A 410 32.44 15.28 -11.91
CA GLY A 410 32.86 16.67 -11.71
C GLY A 410 32.70 17.51 -12.98
N LEU A 411 33.08 16.98 -14.14
CA LEU A 411 32.88 17.63 -15.44
C LEU A 411 31.40 17.77 -15.79
N LEU A 412 30.56 16.79 -15.45
CA LEU A 412 29.10 16.90 -15.60
C LEU A 412 28.52 18.00 -14.71
N ALA A 413 28.99 18.11 -13.46
CA ALA A 413 28.60 19.20 -12.56
C ALA A 413 29.01 20.58 -13.10
N LEU A 414 30.25 20.72 -13.57
CA LEU A 414 30.74 21.94 -14.23
C LEU A 414 29.93 22.27 -15.49
N GLY A 415 29.63 21.25 -16.29
CA GLY A 415 28.82 21.35 -17.49
C GLY A 415 27.42 21.87 -17.19
N GLU A 416 26.77 21.26 -16.20
CA GLU A 416 25.44 21.67 -15.75
C GLU A 416 25.45 23.08 -15.18
N TRP A 417 26.39 23.41 -14.30
CA TRP A 417 26.51 24.73 -13.69
C TRP A 417 26.70 25.85 -14.72
N ARG A 418 27.51 25.63 -15.76
CA ARG A 418 27.86 26.69 -16.72
C ARG A 418 26.96 26.75 -17.95
N TRP A 419 26.44 25.61 -18.41
CA TRP A 419 25.72 25.50 -19.68
C TRP A 419 24.39 24.74 -19.60
N HIS A 420 23.96 24.30 -18.41
CA HIS A 420 22.69 23.55 -18.24
C HIS A 420 22.59 22.33 -19.18
N VAL A 421 23.71 21.60 -19.34
CA VAL A 421 23.85 20.51 -20.32
C VAL A 421 22.80 19.43 -20.13
N PHE A 422 22.45 19.09 -18.88
CA PHE A 422 21.43 18.09 -18.59
C PHE A 422 20.03 18.70 -18.54
N SER A 423 19.79 19.74 -17.75
CA SER A 423 18.42 20.25 -17.57
C SER A 423 17.86 20.85 -18.86
N ASN A 424 18.55 21.79 -19.48
CA ASN A 424 18.09 22.41 -20.72
C ASN A 424 18.50 21.58 -21.94
N GLY A 425 19.73 21.07 -21.95
CA GLY A 425 20.27 20.35 -23.12
C GLY A 425 19.63 18.98 -23.35
N VAL A 426 19.50 18.15 -22.30
CA VAL A 426 18.92 16.81 -22.41
C VAL A 426 17.42 16.83 -22.12
N VAL A 427 17.00 17.29 -20.94
CA VAL A 427 15.58 17.25 -20.55
C VAL A 427 14.77 18.22 -21.40
N GLY A 428 15.23 19.44 -21.63
CA GLY A 428 14.55 20.40 -22.53
C GLY A 428 14.41 19.91 -23.97
N ALA A 429 15.37 19.12 -24.48
CA ALA A 429 15.25 18.52 -25.81
C ALA A 429 14.22 17.36 -25.85
N LEU A 430 14.12 16.58 -24.76
CA LEU A 430 13.17 15.48 -24.63
C LEU A 430 11.75 15.95 -24.29
N TRP A 431 11.61 17.06 -23.56
CA TRP A 431 10.34 17.62 -23.09
C TRP A 431 10.18 19.07 -23.56
N LYS A 432 9.60 19.22 -24.75
CA LYS A 432 9.46 20.51 -25.45
C LYS A 432 8.59 21.54 -24.71
N ASN A 433 7.66 21.08 -23.88
CA ASN A 433 6.75 21.95 -23.11
C ASN A 433 7.30 22.27 -21.70
N GLY A 434 8.57 21.94 -21.43
CA GLY A 434 9.16 22.15 -20.12
C GLY A 434 9.19 23.62 -19.71
N ASP A 435 8.58 23.92 -18.56
CA ASP A 435 8.60 25.26 -18.01
C ASP A 435 9.93 25.58 -17.31
N ALA A 436 10.32 26.85 -17.31
CA ALA A 436 11.59 27.30 -16.78
C ALA A 436 11.77 27.01 -15.28
N ARG A 437 10.68 27.00 -14.49
CA ARG A 437 10.74 26.71 -13.06
C ARG A 437 11.09 25.24 -12.82
N THR A 438 10.39 24.32 -13.49
CA THR A 438 10.68 22.89 -13.40
C THR A 438 12.11 22.60 -13.87
N LEU A 439 12.55 23.14 -15.00
CA LEU A 439 13.92 22.97 -15.49
C LEU A 439 14.97 23.53 -14.51
N GLY A 440 14.66 24.63 -13.82
CA GLY A 440 15.49 25.17 -12.74
C GLY A 440 15.64 24.24 -11.52
N ILE A 441 14.55 23.56 -11.12
CA ILE A 441 14.61 22.52 -10.07
C ILE A 441 15.49 21.37 -10.53
N LEU A 442 15.30 20.88 -11.76
CA LEU A 442 16.09 19.77 -12.31
C LEU A 442 17.58 20.12 -12.42
N HIS A 443 17.91 21.36 -12.75
CA HIS A 443 19.27 21.88 -12.75
C HIS A 443 19.94 21.75 -11.37
N GLY A 444 19.28 22.26 -10.33
CA GLY A 444 19.77 22.17 -8.95
C GLY A 444 19.98 20.72 -8.51
N ASN A 445 18.99 19.86 -8.76
CA ASN A 445 19.06 18.45 -8.43
C ASN A 445 20.24 17.75 -9.12
N PHE A 446 20.40 17.93 -10.44
CA PHE A 446 21.45 17.27 -11.21
C PHE A 446 22.85 17.77 -10.83
N LEU A 447 22.99 19.06 -10.55
CA LEU A 447 24.25 19.65 -10.07
C LEU A 447 24.66 19.04 -8.72
N GLN A 448 23.75 19.06 -7.74
CA GLN A 448 24.00 18.48 -6.41
C GLN A 448 24.31 16.98 -6.50
N ALA A 449 23.52 16.24 -7.27
CA ALA A 449 23.71 14.82 -7.50
C ALA A 449 25.09 14.49 -8.11
N SER A 450 25.51 15.26 -9.13
CA SER A 450 26.80 15.07 -9.80
C SER A 450 27.99 15.38 -8.88
N LEU A 451 27.87 16.40 -8.01
CA LEU A 451 28.88 16.72 -7.01
C LEU A 451 29.00 15.64 -5.93
N LEU A 452 27.87 15.14 -5.40
CA LEU A 452 27.85 14.04 -4.43
C LEU A 452 28.41 12.75 -5.03
N ALA A 453 28.08 12.45 -6.29
CA ALA A 453 28.65 11.37 -7.07
C ALA A 453 30.18 11.49 -7.20
N ALA A 454 30.69 12.67 -7.58
CA ALA A 454 32.12 12.91 -7.71
C ALA A 454 32.85 12.75 -6.37
N GLY A 455 32.34 13.38 -5.31
CA GLY A 455 32.93 13.31 -3.97
C GLY A 455 32.96 11.89 -3.41
N SER A 456 31.85 11.16 -3.51
CA SER A 456 31.76 9.78 -2.99
C SER A 456 32.66 8.80 -3.73
N LEU A 457 32.78 8.90 -5.05
CA LEU A 457 33.70 8.09 -5.85
C LEU A 457 35.17 8.42 -5.57
N GLY A 458 35.50 9.70 -5.41
CA GLY A 458 36.84 10.14 -5.02
C GLY A 458 37.24 9.59 -3.64
N LEU A 459 36.34 9.71 -2.65
CA LEU A 459 36.51 9.15 -1.31
C LEU A 459 36.67 7.62 -1.35
N MET A 460 35.83 6.92 -2.13
CA MET A 460 35.97 5.47 -2.33
C MET A 460 37.36 5.12 -2.89
N GLY A 461 37.84 5.86 -3.90
CA GLY A 461 39.15 5.66 -4.49
C GLY A 461 40.29 5.81 -3.47
N LEU A 462 40.23 6.86 -2.65
CA LEU A 462 41.19 7.10 -1.57
C LEU A 462 41.17 5.96 -0.53
N MET A 463 39.99 5.57 -0.06
CA MET A 463 39.82 4.47 0.90
C MET A 463 40.37 3.15 0.37
N LEU A 464 40.19 2.86 -0.93
CA LEU A 464 40.69 1.63 -1.55
C LEU A 464 42.22 1.60 -1.70
N LEU A 465 42.87 2.76 -1.85
CA LEU A 465 44.33 2.86 -1.96
C LEU A 465 45.05 2.94 -0.60
N GLN A 466 44.54 3.74 0.34
CA GLN A 466 45.25 4.07 1.59
C GLN A 466 45.02 3.03 2.70
N GLU A 467 43.82 2.44 2.79
CA GLU A 467 43.50 1.52 3.89
C GLU A 467 43.90 0.09 3.56
N HIS A 468 45.03 -0.37 4.10
CA HIS A 468 45.49 -1.76 3.92
C HIS A 468 44.86 -2.77 4.88
N ARG A 469 44.27 -2.31 5.99
CA ARG A 469 43.61 -3.19 6.97
C ARG A 469 42.19 -3.53 6.51
N LEU A 470 41.92 -4.81 6.25
CA LEU A 470 40.63 -5.30 5.74
C LEU A 470 39.42 -4.82 6.57
N THR A 471 39.54 -4.83 7.90
CA THR A 471 38.45 -4.42 8.81
C THR A 471 38.15 -2.93 8.70
N LEU A 472 39.18 -2.07 8.66
CA LEU A 472 39.01 -0.62 8.53
C LEU A 472 38.44 -0.27 7.15
N ARG A 473 38.98 -0.87 6.09
CA ARG A 473 38.47 -0.70 4.72
C ARG A 473 37.00 -1.08 4.60
N THR A 474 36.60 -2.21 5.18
CA THR A 474 35.20 -2.65 5.20
C THR A 474 34.31 -1.65 5.94
N GLY A 475 34.72 -1.18 7.12
CA GLY A 475 33.98 -0.19 7.89
C GLY A 475 33.85 1.15 7.17
N ALA A 476 34.93 1.60 6.51
CA ALA A 476 34.95 2.84 5.73
C ALA A 476 33.99 2.78 4.53
N LEU A 477 33.97 1.67 3.77
CA LEU A 477 33.06 1.50 2.65
C LEU A 477 31.60 1.36 3.08
N LEU A 478 31.32 0.71 4.21
CA LEU A 478 29.97 0.67 4.81
C LEU A 478 29.51 2.08 5.20
N THR A 479 30.38 2.86 5.83
CA THR A 479 30.09 4.23 6.25
C THR A 479 29.87 5.14 5.06
N LEU A 480 30.70 5.02 4.01
CA LEU A 480 30.55 5.75 2.77
C LEU A 480 29.21 5.42 2.10
N GLN A 481 28.85 4.12 2.00
CA GLN A 481 27.59 3.72 1.40
C GLN A 481 26.38 4.21 2.20
N PHE A 482 26.45 4.19 3.54
CA PHE A 482 25.43 4.80 4.39
C PHE A 482 25.28 6.29 4.09
N ALA A 483 26.39 7.03 4.08
CA ALA A 483 26.40 8.47 3.83
C ALA A 483 25.84 8.82 2.44
N VAL A 484 26.21 8.06 1.40
CA VAL A 484 25.68 8.27 0.04
C VAL A 484 24.17 8.10 0.00
N LEU A 485 23.65 7.02 0.58
CA LEU A 485 22.21 6.77 0.59
C LEU A 485 21.45 7.78 1.47
N TYR A 486 22.07 8.23 2.56
CA TYR A 486 21.51 9.24 3.46
C TYR A 486 21.44 10.60 2.78
N LEU A 487 22.57 11.14 2.31
CA LEU A 487 22.64 12.46 1.69
C LEU A 487 21.73 12.58 0.45
N ALA A 488 21.50 11.47 -0.28
CA ALA A 488 20.64 11.49 -1.45
C ALA A 488 19.14 11.33 -1.14
N ASN A 489 18.74 10.62 -0.08
CA ASN A 489 17.33 10.24 0.11
C ASN A 489 16.73 10.59 1.48
N GLU A 490 17.48 11.15 2.42
CA GLU A 490 16.96 11.49 3.76
C GLU A 490 15.72 12.40 3.68
N GLY A 491 15.71 13.40 2.80
CA GLY A 491 14.56 14.29 2.60
C GLY A 491 13.33 13.62 1.96
N THR A 492 13.46 12.39 1.45
CA THR A 492 12.36 11.71 0.75
C THR A 492 11.37 11.01 1.67
N TYR A 493 11.76 10.69 2.91
CA TYR A 493 10.81 10.22 3.92
C TYR A 493 10.24 11.43 4.67
N GLN A 494 8.93 11.38 4.88
CA GLN A 494 8.13 12.52 5.31
C GLN A 494 7.45 12.20 6.65
N VAL A 495 7.77 13.00 7.65
CA VAL A 495 7.26 12.90 9.02
C VAL A 495 6.70 14.25 9.46
N THR A 496 5.73 14.24 10.37
CA THR A 496 5.09 15.43 10.97
C THR A 496 4.62 15.11 12.39
N TYR A 497 4.00 16.08 13.06
CA TYR A 497 3.46 15.97 14.41
C TYR A 497 2.20 15.10 14.49
N THR A 498 1.99 14.47 15.64
CA THR A 498 0.87 13.55 15.89
C THR A 498 -0.48 14.25 16.07
N ASP A 499 -0.49 15.56 16.33
CA ASP A 499 -1.70 16.34 16.63
C ASP A 499 -2.81 16.19 15.57
N LEU A 500 -2.43 16.03 14.30
CA LEU A 500 -3.36 15.80 13.18
C LEU A 500 -4.20 14.53 13.33
N LEU A 501 -3.74 13.56 14.12
CA LEU A 501 -4.42 12.29 14.38
C LEU A 501 -5.27 12.33 15.63
N GLU A 502 -4.99 13.27 16.54
CA GLU A 502 -5.55 13.29 17.89
C GLU A 502 -6.61 14.39 18.07
N GLN A 503 -6.53 15.47 17.27
CA GLN A 503 -7.41 16.63 17.41
C GLN A 503 -8.24 16.86 16.12
N PRO A 504 -9.58 16.88 16.20
CA PRO A 504 -10.40 17.37 15.09
C PRO A 504 -10.07 18.83 14.80
N SER A 505 -10.06 19.21 13.52
CA SER A 505 -9.80 20.58 13.09
C SER A 505 -10.61 20.97 11.85
N GLY A 506 -10.77 22.27 11.64
CA GLY A 506 -11.47 22.83 10.48
C GLY A 506 -12.94 22.35 10.42
N LEU A 507 -13.36 21.87 9.25
CA LEU A 507 -14.75 21.48 9.03
C LEU A 507 -15.16 20.22 9.83
N VAL A 508 -14.19 19.40 10.25
CA VAL A 508 -14.44 18.20 11.07
C VAL A 508 -15.08 18.56 12.41
N ASP A 509 -14.54 19.55 13.11
CA ASP A 509 -15.02 19.93 14.44
C ASP A 509 -16.45 20.49 14.38
N VAL A 510 -16.76 21.26 13.34
CA VAL A 510 -18.10 21.79 13.10
C VAL A 510 -19.13 20.67 12.91
N VAL A 511 -18.79 19.64 12.12
CA VAL A 511 -19.66 18.46 11.94
C VAL A 511 -19.87 17.75 13.27
N LEU A 512 -18.79 17.49 14.03
CA LEU A 512 -18.87 16.80 15.32
C LEU A 512 -19.69 17.58 16.34
N GLN A 513 -19.58 18.91 16.39
CA GLN A 513 -20.37 19.75 17.29
C GLN A 513 -21.86 19.68 16.95
N ARG A 514 -22.24 19.87 15.68
CA ARG A 514 -23.64 19.82 15.27
C ARG A 514 -24.27 18.44 15.45
N GLU A 515 -23.49 17.38 15.28
CA GLU A 515 -24.00 16.01 15.38
C GLU A 515 -24.11 15.50 16.82
N ARG A 516 -23.30 16.05 17.74
CA ARG A 516 -23.52 15.90 19.18
C ARG A 516 -24.90 16.41 19.57
N ASP A 517 -25.31 17.56 19.02
CA ASP A 517 -26.62 18.16 19.31
C ASP A 517 -27.77 17.41 18.61
N ALA A 518 -27.54 16.89 17.41
CA ALA A 518 -28.56 16.18 16.62
C ALA A 518 -28.76 14.71 16.99
N GLY A 519 -27.83 14.11 17.75
CA GLY A 519 -27.91 12.71 18.21
C GLY A 519 -27.72 11.65 17.13
N ALA A 520 -27.14 11.99 15.97
CA ALA A 520 -26.89 10.98 14.92
C ALA A 520 -25.71 10.08 15.28
N VAL A 521 -25.89 8.76 15.16
CA VAL A 521 -24.88 7.77 15.58
C VAL A 521 -23.66 7.73 14.64
N ARG A 522 -23.87 7.91 13.32
CA ARG A 522 -22.82 7.91 12.27
C ARG A 522 -23.22 8.82 11.10
N PRO A 523 -23.00 10.14 11.20
CA PRO A 523 -23.32 11.07 10.13
C PRO A 523 -22.41 10.82 8.92
N ARG A 524 -22.96 11.03 7.72
CA ARG A 524 -22.24 10.85 6.45
C ARG A 524 -21.95 12.19 5.80
N VAL A 525 -20.69 12.36 5.41
CA VAL A 525 -20.17 13.54 4.72
C VAL A 525 -19.72 13.20 3.31
N PHE A 526 -19.58 14.21 2.45
CA PHE A 526 -18.97 14.08 1.13
C PHE A 526 -17.99 15.24 0.93
N SER A 527 -16.82 14.97 0.34
CA SER A 527 -15.85 16.00 0.00
C SER A 527 -15.71 16.12 -1.51
N ALA A 528 -15.89 17.34 -2.00
CA ALA A 528 -15.70 17.77 -3.37
C ALA A 528 -14.54 18.77 -3.47
N VAL A 529 -13.62 18.74 -2.51
CA VAL A 529 -12.42 19.60 -2.48
C VAL A 529 -11.26 18.84 -3.10
N ASP A 530 -10.69 19.36 -4.18
CA ASP A 530 -9.60 18.71 -4.90
C ASP A 530 -8.24 19.23 -4.39
N ASN A 531 -7.74 18.54 -3.36
CA ASN A 531 -6.41 18.72 -2.78
C ASN A 531 -6.11 20.19 -2.40
N PRO A 532 -6.74 20.70 -1.32
CA PRO A 532 -6.70 22.12 -0.99
C PRO A 532 -5.27 22.50 -0.58
N LEU A 533 -4.66 23.39 -1.36
CA LEU A 533 -3.42 24.06 -0.98
C LEU A 533 -3.78 25.51 -0.68
N PRO A 534 -3.39 26.04 0.50
CA PRO A 534 -3.61 27.44 0.80
C PRO A 534 -2.83 28.30 -0.19
N SER A 535 -3.35 29.48 -0.48
CA SER A 535 -2.68 30.48 -1.32
C SER A 535 -1.35 30.98 -0.71
N ARG A 536 -1.14 30.82 0.60
CA ARG A 536 0.14 31.06 1.30
C ARG A 536 0.38 30.03 2.42
N LEU A 537 1.62 29.57 2.55
CA LEU A 537 2.06 28.72 3.65
C LEU A 537 2.13 29.52 4.96
N PRO A 538 1.43 29.09 6.04
CA PRO A 538 1.58 29.72 7.34
C PRO A 538 3.03 29.62 7.85
N PRO A 539 3.54 30.64 8.57
CA PRO A 539 4.89 30.60 9.13
C PRO A 539 5.08 29.38 10.05
N GLY A 540 6.17 28.64 9.86
CA GLY A 540 6.53 27.49 10.70
C GLY A 540 5.91 26.14 10.31
N LEU A 541 5.00 26.12 9.32
CA LEU A 541 4.47 24.86 8.76
C LEU A 541 5.13 24.52 7.43
N SER A 542 5.48 23.25 7.26
CA SER A 542 5.93 22.71 5.97
C SER A 542 4.74 22.50 5.02
N LEU A 543 5.04 22.38 3.73
CA LEU A 543 4.03 22.08 2.72
C LEU A 543 3.39 20.69 2.91
N LEU A 544 4.13 19.75 3.52
CA LEU A 544 3.59 18.45 3.94
C LEU A 544 2.53 18.65 5.04
N ASP A 545 2.83 19.44 6.07
CA ASP A 545 1.92 19.68 7.20
C ASP A 545 0.61 20.27 6.70
N VAL A 546 0.70 21.25 5.81
CA VAL A 546 -0.45 21.90 5.20
C VAL A 546 -1.25 20.96 4.30
N THR A 547 -0.58 20.09 3.52
CA THR A 547 -1.29 19.10 2.69
C THR A 547 -2.02 18.07 3.56
N ALA A 548 -1.37 17.58 4.62
CA ALA A 548 -1.96 16.64 5.57
C ALA A 548 -3.14 17.27 6.32
N LEU A 549 -2.97 18.49 6.83
CA LEU A 549 -4.02 19.28 7.47
C LEU A 549 -5.17 19.54 6.52
N GLY A 550 -4.89 19.89 5.26
CA GLY A 550 -5.90 20.12 4.24
C GLY A 550 -6.78 18.88 4.01
N LEU A 551 -6.16 17.73 3.80
CA LEU A 551 -6.89 16.46 3.62
C LEU A 551 -7.82 16.16 4.81
N VAL A 552 -7.35 16.32 6.04
CA VAL A 552 -8.16 16.05 7.24
C VAL A 552 -9.26 17.11 7.42
N SER A 553 -8.88 18.38 7.42
CA SER A 553 -9.78 19.50 7.74
C SER A 553 -10.89 19.71 6.71
N THR A 554 -10.67 19.31 5.46
CA THR A 554 -11.68 19.41 4.39
C THR A 554 -12.41 18.08 4.12
N LEU A 555 -12.36 17.14 5.07
CA LEU A 555 -13.12 15.88 5.04
C LEU A 555 -12.74 14.94 3.89
N ALA A 556 -11.46 14.89 3.51
CA ALA A 556 -11.03 14.02 2.42
C ALA A 556 -11.44 12.55 2.67
N PRO A 557 -11.78 11.79 1.62
CA PRO A 557 -12.30 10.43 1.74
C PRO A 557 -11.42 9.54 2.62
N ASN A 558 -12.06 8.73 3.45
CA ASN A 558 -11.49 7.82 4.45
C ASN A 558 -10.72 8.48 5.62
N THR A 559 -10.24 9.72 5.50
CA THR A 559 -9.64 10.41 6.67
C THR A 559 -10.71 10.60 7.76
N THR A 560 -11.94 10.93 7.37
CA THR A 560 -13.13 11.12 8.23
C THR A 560 -13.37 9.99 9.24
N ALA A 561 -12.89 8.78 8.94
CA ALA A 561 -12.97 7.62 9.82
C ALA A 561 -12.23 7.80 11.15
N LEU A 562 -11.16 8.60 11.21
CA LEU A 562 -10.44 8.86 12.48
C LEU A 562 -11.36 9.55 13.51
N TRP A 563 -12.41 10.21 13.03
CA TRP A 563 -13.44 10.92 13.79
C TRP A 563 -14.81 10.22 13.76
N LYS A 564 -14.86 8.96 13.31
CA LYS A 564 -16.09 8.14 13.20
C LYS A 564 -17.17 8.75 12.29
N LEU A 565 -16.76 9.56 11.33
CA LEU A 565 -17.62 10.14 10.30
C LEU A 565 -17.57 9.25 9.04
N GLU A 566 -18.74 8.89 8.50
CA GLU A 566 -18.80 8.11 7.25
C GLU A 566 -18.58 9.00 6.04
N SER A 567 -17.90 8.49 5.02
CA SER A 567 -17.75 9.17 3.73
C SER A 567 -18.67 8.56 2.67
N GLY A 568 -19.38 9.42 1.95
CA GLY A 568 -20.10 9.09 0.72
C GLY A 568 -19.17 8.95 -0.50
N ASN A 569 -17.93 9.47 -0.40
CA ASN A 569 -16.88 9.21 -1.38
C ASN A 569 -16.30 7.80 -1.19
N SER A 570 -15.53 7.32 -2.16
CA SER A 570 -14.72 6.11 -2.03
C SER A 570 -13.27 6.38 -2.37
N TYR A 571 -12.36 5.86 -1.55
CA TYR A 571 -10.92 5.85 -1.81
C TYR A 571 -10.31 4.45 -1.74
N LEU A 572 -10.91 3.56 -0.95
CA LEU A 572 -10.40 2.23 -0.72
C LEU A 572 -10.76 1.26 -1.87
N PRO A 573 -9.94 0.21 -2.09
CA PRO A 573 -10.03 -0.61 -3.31
C PRO A 573 -11.18 -1.61 -3.33
N ALA A 574 -11.85 -1.87 -2.20
CA ALA A 574 -12.94 -2.84 -2.13
C ALA A 574 -14.34 -2.20 -2.26
N HIS A 575 -14.41 -0.93 -2.71
CA HIS A 575 -15.68 -0.23 -2.87
C HIS A 575 -16.57 -0.89 -3.91
N SER A 576 -17.88 -0.68 -3.77
CA SER A 576 -18.86 -1.42 -4.55
C SER A 576 -18.76 -1.05 -6.03
N ARG A 577 -18.80 -2.06 -6.92
CA ARG A 577 -18.89 -1.81 -8.36
C ARG A 577 -20.14 -1.01 -8.74
N ARG A 578 -21.19 -1.10 -7.92
CA ARG A 578 -22.44 -0.35 -8.07
C ARG A 578 -22.22 1.15 -7.82
N LEU A 579 -21.39 1.50 -6.84
CA LEU A 579 -21.00 2.89 -6.58
C LEU A 579 -20.14 3.43 -7.74
N GLY A 580 -19.16 2.65 -8.19
CA GLY A 580 -18.35 3.00 -9.36
C GLY A 580 -19.23 3.26 -10.60
N GLY A 581 -20.18 2.36 -10.87
CA GLY A 581 -21.15 2.50 -11.96
C GLY A 581 -22.04 3.74 -11.84
N LEU A 582 -22.47 4.11 -10.63
CA LEU A 582 -23.24 5.34 -10.39
C LEU A 582 -22.43 6.60 -10.68
N ILE A 583 -21.20 6.67 -10.18
CA ILE A 583 -20.30 7.81 -10.41
C ILE A 583 -20.05 7.99 -11.91
N THR A 584 -19.84 6.90 -12.66
CA THR A 584 -19.66 6.97 -14.12
C THR A 584 -20.94 7.32 -14.88
N THR A 585 -22.11 6.98 -14.34
CA THR A 585 -23.40 7.26 -15.01
C THR A 585 -23.86 8.69 -14.76
N PHE A 586 -23.59 9.22 -13.57
CA PHE A 586 -23.97 10.57 -13.15
C PHE A 586 -22.70 11.36 -12.87
N ASP A 587 -22.09 11.88 -13.93
CA ASP A 587 -20.86 12.67 -13.88
C ASP A 587 -21.08 14.11 -13.38
N SER A 588 -22.31 14.61 -13.49
CA SER A 588 -22.67 15.97 -13.09
C SER A 588 -22.79 16.11 -11.57
N PHE A 589 -21.91 16.91 -10.98
CA PHE A 589 -21.98 17.30 -9.57
C PHE A 589 -23.34 17.93 -9.20
N ALA A 590 -23.95 18.70 -10.12
CA ALA A 590 -25.28 19.28 -9.92
C ALA A 590 -26.38 18.22 -9.75
N THR A 591 -26.27 17.09 -10.46
CA THR A 591 -27.21 15.96 -10.31
C THR A 591 -27.04 15.29 -8.95
N TRP A 592 -25.80 15.13 -8.50
CA TRP A 592 -25.52 14.61 -7.16
C TRP A 592 -26.06 15.53 -6.07
N MET A 593 -25.77 16.83 -6.16
CA MET A 593 -26.28 17.88 -5.27
C MET A 593 -27.82 17.93 -5.22
N GLY A 594 -28.46 17.95 -6.39
CA GLY A 594 -29.90 18.11 -6.47
C GLY A 594 -30.68 16.87 -6.04
N ARG A 595 -30.09 15.68 -6.13
CA ARG A 595 -30.87 14.43 -6.07
C ARG A 595 -30.22 13.30 -5.26
N LEU A 596 -28.95 12.97 -5.54
CA LEU A 596 -28.37 11.72 -5.07
C LEU A 596 -27.76 11.81 -3.67
N PHE A 597 -27.15 12.93 -3.30
CA PHE A 597 -26.58 13.10 -1.95
C PHE A 597 -27.66 12.96 -0.87
N GLY A 598 -28.82 13.57 -1.09
CA GLY A 598 -29.95 13.43 -0.17
C GLY A 598 -30.45 12.00 -0.07
N LEU A 599 -30.57 11.32 -1.21
CA LEU A 599 -31.00 9.92 -1.31
C LEU A 599 -30.12 8.98 -0.49
N TYR A 600 -28.78 9.15 -0.57
CA TYR A 600 -27.81 8.32 0.13
C TYR A 600 -27.36 8.86 1.48
N ASN A 601 -28.23 9.63 2.17
CA ASN A 601 -28.00 10.09 3.54
C ASN A 601 -26.75 10.97 3.74
N VAL A 602 -26.25 11.63 2.70
CA VAL A 602 -25.15 12.61 2.83
C VAL A 602 -25.70 13.88 3.46
N ARG A 603 -25.29 14.17 4.70
CA ARG A 603 -25.77 15.32 5.49
C ARG A 603 -24.96 16.59 5.24
N TYR A 604 -23.66 16.45 5.05
CA TYR A 604 -22.76 17.59 4.82
C TYR A 604 -21.87 17.37 3.62
N ILE A 605 -21.55 18.47 2.94
CA ILE A 605 -20.72 18.45 1.75
C ILE A 605 -19.65 19.52 1.93
N SER A 606 -18.38 19.17 1.79
CA SER A 606 -17.29 20.14 1.69
C SER A 606 -16.95 20.41 0.23
N LEU A 607 -16.73 21.67 -0.10
CA LEU A 607 -16.46 22.13 -1.46
C LEU A 607 -15.62 23.41 -1.42
N GLU A 608 -14.92 23.70 -2.52
CA GLU A 608 -14.11 24.91 -2.62
C GLU A 608 -15.00 26.16 -2.73
N ALA A 609 -14.61 27.22 -2.03
CA ALA A 609 -15.37 28.47 -1.98
C ALA A 609 -15.58 29.08 -3.39
N ARG A 610 -14.56 28.98 -4.25
CA ARG A 610 -14.63 29.43 -5.65
C ARG A 610 -15.66 28.67 -6.47
N ASP A 611 -15.81 27.36 -6.27
CA ASP A 611 -16.74 26.54 -7.04
C ASP A 611 -18.16 26.73 -6.57
N PHE A 612 -18.37 26.90 -5.26
CA PHE A 612 -19.66 27.32 -4.72
C PHE A 612 -20.15 28.64 -5.32
N ALA A 613 -19.27 29.64 -5.40
CA ALA A 613 -19.57 30.94 -5.98
C ALA A 613 -19.89 30.84 -7.49
N ARG A 614 -19.10 30.05 -8.25
CA ARG A 614 -19.34 29.80 -9.68
C ARG A 614 -20.71 29.17 -9.95
N MET A 615 -21.16 28.28 -9.07
CA MET A 615 -22.46 27.62 -9.16
C MET A 615 -23.63 28.49 -8.66
N ARG A 616 -23.37 29.72 -8.19
CA ARG A 616 -24.37 30.59 -7.52
C ARG A 616 -25.07 29.87 -6.38
N GLY A 617 -24.29 29.19 -5.53
CA GLY A 617 -24.80 28.42 -4.41
C GLY A 617 -25.63 29.27 -3.44
N ASN A 618 -26.64 28.65 -2.81
CA ASN A 618 -27.49 29.33 -1.84
C ASN A 618 -26.73 29.56 -0.52
N PRO A 619 -26.46 30.80 -0.09
CA PRO A 619 -25.76 31.07 1.16
C PRO A 619 -26.45 30.47 2.40
N ASP A 620 -27.77 30.27 2.38
CA ASP A 620 -28.52 29.74 3.53
C ASP A 620 -28.15 28.30 3.89
N VAL A 621 -27.55 27.54 2.97
CA VAL A 621 -27.10 26.17 3.25
C VAL A 621 -25.66 26.10 3.77
N VAL A 622 -24.93 27.22 3.81
CA VAL A 622 -23.56 27.27 4.33
C VAL A 622 -23.58 27.11 5.83
N VAL A 623 -22.84 26.12 6.32
CA VAL A 623 -22.76 25.75 7.74
C VAL A 623 -21.50 26.32 8.38
N ALA A 624 -20.39 26.32 7.66
CA ALA A 624 -19.12 26.86 8.10
C ALA A 624 -18.18 27.11 6.91
N GLU A 625 -17.16 27.92 7.15
CA GLU A 625 -16.09 28.21 6.19
C GLU A 625 -14.73 27.91 6.85
N ASP A 626 -13.80 27.32 6.11
CA ASP A 626 -12.38 27.29 6.47
C ASP A 626 -11.62 28.22 5.51
N PRO A 627 -11.39 29.49 5.89
CA PRO A 627 -10.72 30.46 5.02
C PRO A 627 -9.25 30.10 4.77
N ARG A 628 -8.63 29.27 5.62
CA ARG A 628 -7.23 28.84 5.43
C ARG A 628 -7.11 27.87 4.26
N MET A 629 -8.13 27.03 4.07
CA MET A 629 -8.17 26.03 3.01
C MET A 629 -9.03 26.46 1.81
N GLU A 630 -9.56 27.70 1.83
CA GLU A 630 -10.52 28.22 0.84
C GLU A 630 -11.71 27.26 0.61
N ALA A 631 -12.17 26.61 1.68
CA ALA A 631 -13.18 25.56 1.65
C ALA A 631 -14.43 25.96 2.46
N LEU A 632 -15.58 25.46 2.04
CA LEU A 632 -16.88 25.64 2.68
C LEU A 632 -17.45 24.29 3.08
N LEU A 633 -18.23 24.28 4.16
CA LEU A 633 -19.09 23.17 4.54
C LEU A 633 -20.55 23.61 4.34
N ILE A 634 -21.31 22.85 3.55
CA ILE A 634 -22.75 23.08 3.40
C ILE A 634 -23.55 21.93 4.01
N GLY A 635 -24.70 22.27 4.58
CA GLY A 635 -25.71 21.30 5.00
C GLY A 635 -26.61 20.91 3.83
N ASN A 636 -26.95 19.64 3.72
CA ASN A 636 -27.86 19.15 2.69
C ASN A 636 -29.31 19.20 3.19
N PRO A 637 -30.16 20.13 2.70
CA PRO A 637 -31.55 20.26 3.15
C PRO A 637 -32.45 19.12 2.64
N ARG A 638 -31.99 18.33 1.66
CA ARG A 638 -32.76 17.22 1.05
C ARG A 638 -32.37 15.86 1.63
N VAL A 639 -31.68 15.82 2.76
CA VAL A 639 -31.17 14.57 3.32
C VAL A 639 -32.30 13.66 3.79
N LEU A 640 -32.31 12.43 3.27
CA LEU A 640 -33.22 11.39 3.74
C LEU A 640 -32.69 10.69 4.99
N PRO A 641 -33.57 10.12 5.82
CA PRO A 641 -33.16 9.26 6.93
C PRO A 641 -32.27 8.09 6.50
N ARG A 642 -31.48 7.56 7.45
CA ARG A 642 -30.60 6.41 7.18
C ARG A 642 -31.36 5.16 6.76
N ALA A 643 -32.54 4.95 7.35
CA ALA A 643 -33.50 3.95 6.94
C ALA A 643 -34.89 4.57 6.79
N TYR A 644 -35.62 4.21 5.74
CA TYR A 644 -36.94 4.76 5.45
C TYR A 644 -37.80 3.77 4.66
N LEU A 645 -39.12 4.01 4.67
CA LEU A 645 -40.08 3.28 3.84
C LEU A 645 -40.37 4.06 2.55
N ALA A 646 -40.44 3.35 1.42
CA ALA A 646 -40.76 3.92 0.12
C ALA A 646 -41.58 2.95 -0.73
N MET A 647 -42.27 3.48 -1.74
CA MET A 647 -43.02 2.67 -2.69
C MET A 647 -42.05 1.86 -3.57
N PRO A 648 -42.14 0.52 -3.56
CA PRO A 648 -41.28 -0.33 -4.38
C PRO A 648 -41.59 -0.17 -5.87
N VAL A 649 -40.54 0.09 -6.64
CA VAL A 649 -40.55 0.06 -8.11
C VAL A 649 -39.63 -1.06 -8.55
N CYS A 650 -40.21 -2.22 -8.88
CA CYS A 650 -39.44 -3.38 -9.31
C CYS A 650 -38.92 -3.19 -10.74
N VAL A 651 -37.61 -3.40 -10.92
CA VAL A 651 -36.92 -3.45 -12.21
C VAL A 651 -36.19 -4.77 -12.36
N ALA A 652 -35.89 -5.15 -13.60
CA ALA A 652 -35.29 -6.46 -13.89
C ALA A 652 -33.80 -6.55 -13.51
N ASP A 653 -33.05 -5.45 -13.65
CA ASP A 653 -31.60 -5.44 -13.48
C ASP A 653 -31.03 -4.06 -13.09
N GLU A 654 -29.72 -4.04 -12.83
CA GLU A 654 -28.94 -2.86 -12.45
C GLU A 654 -28.94 -1.74 -13.50
N ASN A 655 -29.01 -2.06 -14.80
CA ASN A 655 -29.07 -1.07 -15.88
C ASN A 655 -30.43 -0.37 -15.93
N ALA A 656 -31.50 -1.15 -15.82
CA ALA A 656 -32.86 -0.62 -15.68
C ALA A 656 -32.98 0.22 -14.41
N ALA A 657 -32.36 -0.21 -13.31
CA ALA A 657 -32.33 0.54 -12.07
C ALA A 657 -31.65 1.91 -12.23
N ARG A 658 -30.48 1.97 -12.88
CA ARG A 658 -29.79 3.23 -13.18
C ARG A 658 -30.61 4.16 -14.07
N THR A 659 -31.19 3.62 -15.14
CA THR A 659 -32.04 4.36 -16.07
C THR A 659 -33.24 4.97 -15.34
N GLN A 660 -33.92 4.17 -14.51
CA GLN A 660 -35.05 4.64 -13.73
C GLN A 660 -34.63 5.69 -12.68
N LEU A 661 -33.47 5.50 -12.03
CA LEU A 661 -32.94 6.45 -11.05
C LEU A 661 -32.64 7.81 -11.68
N GLY A 662 -32.19 7.82 -12.95
CA GLY A 662 -31.94 9.04 -13.73
C GLY A 662 -33.19 9.71 -14.29
N SER A 663 -34.30 8.98 -14.43
CA SER A 663 -35.55 9.49 -15.00
C SER A 663 -36.10 10.68 -14.21
N ARG A 664 -36.81 11.62 -14.86
CA ARG A 664 -37.46 12.73 -14.13
C ARG A 664 -38.68 12.31 -13.31
N SER A 665 -39.24 11.13 -13.57
CA SER A 665 -40.40 10.59 -12.88
C SER A 665 -40.07 9.95 -11.53
N PHE A 666 -38.81 9.52 -11.32
CA PHE A 666 -38.40 8.97 -10.03
C PHE A 666 -38.43 10.03 -8.92
N GLN A 667 -39.11 9.74 -7.81
CA GLN A 667 -39.22 10.66 -6.68
C GLN A 667 -38.41 10.15 -5.48
N PRO A 668 -37.23 10.75 -5.19
CA PRO A 668 -36.38 10.34 -4.06
C PRO A 668 -37.13 10.36 -2.74
N GLY A 669 -37.00 9.29 -1.95
CA GLY A 669 -37.65 9.14 -0.65
C GLY A 669 -39.10 8.67 -0.71
N GLN A 670 -39.82 8.91 -1.80
CA GLN A 670 -41.18 8.37 -2.02
C GLN A 670 -41.15 7.03 -2.74
N GLN A 671 -40.21 6.84 -3.67
CA GLN A 671 -40.01 5.61 -4.42
C GLN A 671 -38.66 4.98 -4.08
N ALA A 672 -38.61 3.65 -4.13
CA ALA A 672 -37.39 2.86 -4.06
C ALA A 672 -37.33 1.92 -5.25
N ILE A 673 -36.29 2.05 -6.07
CA ILE A 673 -36.08 1.18 -7.21
C ILE A 673 -35.43 -0.10 -6.71
N LEU A 674 -36.08 -1.25 -6.91
CA LEU A 674 -35.61 -2.55 -6.43
C LEU A 674 -35.32 -3.49 -7.60
N GLU A 675 -34.16 -4.14 -7.58
CA GLU A 675 -33.84 -5.22 -8.52
C GLU A 675 -34.57 -6.50 -8.08
N CYS A 676 -35.76 -6.74 -8.65
CA CYS A 676 -36.64 -7.85 -8.29
C CYS A 676 -36.45 -9.02 -9.27
N ALA A 677 -36.08 -10.19 -8.76
CA ALA A 677 -36.14 -11.43 -9.55
C ALA A 677 -37.61 -11.72 -9.95
N PRO A 678 -37.87 -12.44 -11.06
CA PRO A 678 -39.24 -12.77 -11.50
C PRO A 678 -40.10 -13.45 -10.43
N GLU A 679 -39.46 -14.23 -9.55
CA GLU A 679 -40.08 -14.98 -8.46
C GLU A 679 -40.30 -14.13 -7.19
N THR A 680 -39.86 -12.87 -7.17
CA THR A 680 -40.02 -11.98 -6.02
C THR A 680 -41.50 -11.63 -5.87
N PRO A 681 -42.13 -11.90 -4.72
CA PRO A 681 -43.52 -11.53 -4.49
C PRO A 681 -43.72 -10.04 -4.73
N ARG A 682 -44.57 -9.70 -5.70
CA ARG A 682 -44.90 -8.30 -5.94
C ARG A 682 -45.79 -7.81 -4.80
N PRO A 683 -45.47 -6.67 -4.18
CA PRO A 683 -46.35 -6.09 -3.17
C PRO A 683 -47.72 -5.81 -3.81
N ALA A 684 -48.79 -6.16 -3.08
CA ALA A 684 -50.16 -5.89 -3.50
C ALA A 684 -50.35 -4.37 -3.72
N GLU A 685 -51.18 -3.99 -4.70
CA GLU A 685 -51.52 -2.59 -4.95
C GLU A 685 -52.09 -1.93 -3.69
N ALA A 686 -51.70 -0.68 -3.47
CA ALA A 686 -52.13 0.11 -2.34
C ALA A 686 -53.65 0.30 -2.32
N ALA A 687 -54.29 0.13 -1.15
CA ALA A 687 -55.65 0.62 -0.97
C ALA A 687 -55.65 2.17 -1.11
N PRO A 688 -56.52 2.77 -1.93
CA PRO A 688 -56.57 4.21 -2.10
C PRO A 688 -56.96 4.89 -0.77
N GLY A 689 -56.12 5.81 -0.27
CA GLY A 689 -56.42 6.67 0.89
C GLY A 689 -55.50 6.54 2.11
N ALA A 690 -54.45 5.71 2.09
CA ALA A 690 -53.48 5.66 3.19
C ALA A 690 -52.50 6.85 3.15
N GLU A 691 -52.58 7.76 4.12
CA GLU A 691 -51.57 8.82 4.31
C GLU A 691 -50.30 8.25 4.96
N GLY A 692 -49.17 8.30 4.24
CA GLY A 692 -47.84 7.87 4.72
C GLY A 692 -47.62 6.36 4.74
N LEU A 693 -46.38 5.92 4.48
CA LEU A 693 -46.03 4.50 4.38
C LEU A 693 -45.78 3.81 5.73
N GLY A 694 -45.57 4.60 6.79
CA GLY A 694 -45.22 4.09 8.12
C GLY A 694 -43.94 4.71 8.68
N GLN A 695 -43.35 4.08 9.69
CA GLN A 695 -42.14 4.54 10.37
C GLN A 695 -41.10 3.43 10.54
N VAL A 696 -39.83 3.82 10.63
CA VAL A 696 -38.70 2.92 10.87
C VAL A 696 -37.92 3.41 12.08
N ARG A 697 -37.65 2.51 13.02
CA ARG A 697 -36.91 2.79 14.25
C ARG A 697 -35.72 1.86 14.38
N PHE A 698 -34.54 2.40 14.71
CA PHE A 698 -33.37 1.58 15.02
C PHE A 698 -33.50 0.99 16.42
N LEU A 699 -33.44 -0.34 16.51
CA LEU A 699 -33.31 -1.07 17.78
C LEU A 699 -31.83 -1.29 18.12
N HIS A 700 -31.02 -1.58 17.10
CA HIS A 700 -29.58 -1.78 17.23
C HIS A 700 -28.88 -1.33 15.94
N TYR A 701 -27.73 -0.64 16.07
CA TYR A 701 -26.96 -0.18 14.92
C TYR A 701 -25.45 -0.37 15.15
N ALA A 702 -24.93 -1.47 14.63
CA ALA A 702 -23.50 -1.81 14.58
C ALA A 702 -23.02 -1.96 13.12
N PRO A 703 -21.70 -2.02 12.86
CA PRO A 703 -21.19 -2.19 11.49
C PRO A 703 -21.63 -3.50 10.84
N GLU A 704 -21.60 -4.63 11.56
CA GLU A 704 -21.97 -5.95 11.02
C GLU A 704 -23.40 -6.38 11.33
N SER A 705 -24.15 -5.62 12.13
CA SER A 705 -25.52 -5.95 12.53
C SER A 705 -26.38 -4.70 12.67
N VAL A 706 -27.54 -4.70 12.00
CA VAL A 706 -28.51 -3.60 12.07
C VAL A 706 -29.88 -4.21 12.33
N GLU A 707 -30.52 -3.79 13.41
CA GLU A 707 -31.87 -4.22 13.77
C GLU A 707 -32.81 -3.03 13.73
N LEU A 708 -33.91 -3.22 12.99
CA LEU A 708 -34.92 -2.21 12.72
C LEU A 708 -36.28 -2.75 13.14
N GLU A 709 -37.05 -1.91 13.80
CA GLU A 709 -38.49 -2.07 13.91
C GLU A 709 -39.14 -1.25 12.81
N VAL A 710 -40.03 -1.89 12.06
CA VAL A 710 -40.71 -1.30 10.91
C VAL A 710 -42.20 -1.38 11.18
N ASP A 711 -42.86 -0.25 11.31
CA ASP A 711 -44.32 -0.16 11.36
C ASP A 711 -44.77 0.32 9.98
N ALA A 712 -45.14 -0.62 9.10
CA ALA A 712 -45.56 -0.35 7.74
C ALA A 712 -47.09 -0.35 7.64
N ARG A 713 -47.67 0.77 7.20
CA ARG A 713 -49.13 0.91 7.05
C ARG A 713 -49.69 0.12 5.85
N MET A 714 -48.83 -0.15 4.89
CA MET A 714 -49.11 -0.85 3.64
C MET A 714 -47.84 -1.55 3.15
N PRO A 715 -47.93 -2.50 2.19
CA PRO A 715 -46.76 -3.11 1.60
C PRO A 715 -45.79 -2.05 1.06
N ALA A 716 -44.54 -2.09 1.50
CA ALA A 716 -43.55 -1.06 1.21
C ALA A 716 -42.14 -1.66 1.04
N ALA A 717 -41.20 -0.86 0.54
CA ALA A 717 -39.78 -1.16 0.57
C ALA A 717 -39.15 -0.49 1.79
N LEU A 718 -38.55 -1.29 2.67
CA LEU A 718 -37.57 -0.80 3.63
C LEU A 718 -36.25 -0.57 2.90
N VAL A 719 -35.77 0.68 2.86
CA VAL A 719 -34.46 1.04 2.34
C VAL A 719 -33.52 1.34 3.50
N LEU A 720 -32.31 0.79 3.47
CA LEU A 720 -31.22 1.10 4.40
C LEU A 720 -30.00 1.57 3.60
N ASN A 721 -29.59 2.82 3.82
CA ASN A 721 -28.57 3.55 3.06
C ASN A 721 -27.10 3.11 3.32
N ASP A 722 -26.88 1.80 3.36
CA ASP A 722 -25.56 1.15 3.42
C ASP A 722 -25.35 0.35 2.15
N ALA A 723 -24.12 0.29 1.65
CA ALA A 723 -23.81 -0.41 0.43
C ALA A 723 -24.24 -1.90 0.47
N TRP A 724 -24.89 -2.34 -0.59
CA TRP A 724 -25.25 -3.73 -0.81
C TRP A 724 -24.01 -4.55 -1.21
N TYR A 725 -23.86 -5.72 -0.58
CA TYR A 725 -22.87 -6.76 -0.89
C TYR A 725 -23.45 -8.14 -0.60
N SER A 726 -22.97 -9.17 -1.30
CA SER A 726 -23.45 -10.55 -1.13
C SER A 726 -23.16 -11.18 0.23
N GLY A 727 -22.32 -10.56 1.06
CA GLY A 727 -22.07 -10.99 2.44
C GLY A 727 -23.16 -10.58 3.45
N TRP A 728 -24.13 -9.76 3.04
CA TRP A 728 -25.28 -9.38 3.88
C TRP A 728 -26.41 -10.40 3.76
N SER A 729 -27.03 -10.72 4.90
CA SER A 729 -28.29 -11.47 4.98
C SER A 729 -29.29 -10.73 5.84
N ALA A 730 -30.59 -10.90 5.56
CA ALA A 730 -31.67 -10.30 6.35
C ALA A 730 -32.64 -11.35 6.88
N MET A 731 -33.24 -11.05 8.03
CA MET A 731 -34.34 -11.80 8.62
C MET A 731 -35.47 -10.83 8.95
N MET A 732 -36.70 -11.24 8.72
CA MET A 732 -37.92 -10.54 9.11
C MET A 732 -38.70 -11.45 10.06
N ASP A 733 -38.92 -11.00 11.29
CA ASP A 733 -39.61 -11.76 12.34
C ASP A 733 -39.02 -13.17 12.56
N GLY A 734 -37.70 -13.28 12.46
CA GLY A 734 -36.96 -14.54 12.63
C GLY A 734 -36.92 -15.44 11.39
N GLN A 735 -37.56 -15.06 10.28
CA GLN A 735 -37.52 -15.81 9.02
C GLN A 735 -36.55 -15.16 8.02
N PRO A 736 -35.74 -15.94 7.28
CA PRO A 736 -34.88 -15.40 6.22
C PRO A 736 -35.68 -14.62 5.17
N THR A 737 -35.23 -13.42 4.83
CA THR A 737 -35.86 -12.58 3.79
C THR A 737 -34.81 -12.10 2.78
N PRO A 738 -35.11 -12.07 1.47
CA PRO A 738 -34.14 -11.63 0.47
C PRO A 738 -33.81 -10.15 0.61
N ILE A 739 -32.52 -9.82 0.53
CA ILE A 739 -32.05 -8.43 0.37
C ILE A 739 -31.96 -8.13 -1.12
N LEU A 740 -32.70 -7.11 -1.55
CA LEU A 740 -32.66 -6.60 -2.92
C LEU A 740 -31.73 -5.39 -2.98
N PRO A 741 -30.91 -5.24 -4.04
CA PRO A 741 -30.29 -3.96 -4.35
C PRO A 741 -31.38 -2.89 -4.53
N ALA A 742 -31.30 -1.84 -3.72
CA ALA A 742 -32.21 -0.71 -3.72
C ALA A 742 -31.48 0.54 -4.22
N ASN A 743 -32.15 1.31 -5.07
CA ASN A 743 -31.61 2.51 -5.71
C ASN A 743 -30.19 2.25 -6.24
N VAL A 744 -30.00 1.11 -6.93
CA VAL A 744 -28.72 0.63 -7.48
C VAL A 744 -27.67 0.19 -6.45
N LEU A 745 -27.46 0.93 -5.35
CA LEU A 745 -26.29 0.76 -4.48
C LEU A 745 -26.59 0.20 -3.10
N VAL A 746 -27.75 0.50 -2.52
CA VAL A 746 -28.01 0.28 -1.10
C VAL A 746 -28.91 -0.93 -0.87
N ARG A 747 -29.23 -1.25 0.39
CA ARG A 747 -29.99 -2.46 0.75
C ARG A 747 -31.49 -2.16 0.80
N GLY A 748 -32.29 -3.07 0.24
CA GLY A 748 -33.74 -3.04 0.29
C GLY A 748 -34.34 -4.37 0.77
N VAL A 749 -35.45 -4.30 1.49
CA VAL A 749 -36.28 -5.46 1.86
C VAL A 749 -37.74 -5.09 1.61
N LEU A 750 -38.49 -5.97 0.94
CA LEU A 750 -39.94 -5.82 0.82
C LEU A 750 -40.58 -6.21 2.15
N VAL A 751 -41.35 -5.29 2.74
CA VAL A 751 -42.06 -5.48 4.01
C VAL A 751 -43.57 -5.47 3.76
N PRO A 752 -44.32 -6.44 4.29
CA PRO A 752 -45.78 -6.39 4.26
C PRO A 752 -46.30 -5.31 5.22
N ALA A 753 -47.61 -5.06 5.17
CA ALA A 753 -48.27 -4.18 6.14
C ALA A 753 -48.24 -4.84 7.53
N GLY A 754 -47.93 -4.06 8.56
CA GLY A 754 -47.81 -4.52 9.93
C GLY A 754 -46.53 -4.04 10.62
N VAL A 755 -46.36 -4.47 11.86
CA VAL A 755 -45.14 -4.23 12.64
C VAL A 755 -44.22 -5.43 12.50
N HIS A 756 -43.01 -5.18 12.00
CA HIS A 756 -42.01 -6.19 11.69
C HIS A 756 -40.67 -5.84 12.30
N ARG A 757 -39.94 -6.86 12.76
CA ARG A 757 -38.54 -6.73 13.15
C ARG A 757 -37.65 -7.24 12.03
N VAL A 758 -36.92 -6.32 11.39
CA VAL A 758 -35.98 -6.62 10.32
C VAL A 758 -34.55 -6.54 10.84
N THR A 759 -33.81 -7.64 10.72
CA THR A 759 -32.41 -7.75 11.17
C THR A 759 -31.51 -8.03 9.99
N PHE A 760 -30.51 -7.17 9.77
CA PHE A 760 -29.44 -7.37 8.81
C PHE A 760 -28.18 -7.84 9.52
N THR A 761 -27.49 -8.83 8.96
CA THR A 761 -26.20 -9.32 9.47
C THR A 761 -25.19 -9.48 8.35
N TYR A 762 -23.95 -9.03 8.58
CA TYR A 762 -22.85 -9.18 7.62
C TYR A 762 -21.90 -10.30 8.03
N ARG A 763 -21.52 -11.13 7.07
CA ARG A 763 -20.39 -12.06 7.19
C ARG A 763 -19.60 -12.04 5.90
N THR A 764 -18.29 -11.82 5.99
CA THR A 764 -17.44 -11.86 4.78
C THR A 764 -17.46 -13.26 4.18
N PRO A 765 -17.88 -13.44 2.91
CA PRO A 765 -17.89 -14.73 2.26
C PRO A 765 -16.49 -15.38 2.27
N GLY A 766 -16.39 -16.69 2.48
CA GLY A 766 -15.10 -17.41 2.49
C GLY A 766 -14.25 -17.27 3.76
N GLN A 767 -14.57 -16.35 4.68
CA GLN A 767 -13.76 -16.08 5.88
C GLN A 767 -13.57 -17.31 6.78
N ARG A 768 -14.64 -18.06 7.06
CA ARG A 768 -14.61 -19.24 7.93
C ARG A 768 -13.73 -20.35 7.35
N LEU A 769 -13.93 -20.67 6.07
CA LEU A 769 -13.13 -21.68 5.38
C LEU A 769 -11.65 -21.25 5.33
N GLY A 770 -11.39 -19.97 5.06
CA GLY A 770 -10.03 -19.43 5.05
C GLY A 770 -9.34 -19.60 6.40
N ALA A 771 -10.03 -19.29 7.50
CA ALA A 771 -9.52 -19.49 8.85
C ALA A 771 -9.23 -20.97 9.15
N ILE A 772 -10.14 -21.89 8.79
CA ILE A 772 -9.95 -23.34 8.98
C ILE A 772 -8.70 -23.84 8.23
N LEU A 773 -8.54 -23.47 6.96
CA LEU A 773 -7.40 -23.89 6.14
C LEU A 773 -6.08 -23.33 6.67
N SER A 774 -6.04 -22.05 7.06
CA SER A 774 -4.83 -21.41 7.57
C SER A 774 -4.43 -21.96 8.94
N LEU A 775 -5.37 -22.08 9.88
CA LEU A 775 -5.10 -22.65 11.21
C LEU A 775 -4.75 -24.14 11.14
N GLY A 776 -5.44 -24.91 10.29
CA GLY A 776 -5.11 -26.31 10.03
C GLY A 776 -3.70 -26.48 9.48
N THR A 777 -3.31 -25.65 8.51
CA THR A 777 -1.94 -25.68 7.94
C THR A 777 -0.89 -25.29 8.98
N LEU A 778 -1.16 -24.25 9.79
CA LEU A 778 -0.27 -23.85 10.87
C LEU A 778 -0.11 -24.97 11.91
N GLY A 779 -1.21 -25.63 12.31
CA GLY A 779 -1.19 -26.76 13.23
C GLY A 779 -0.41 -27.96 12.70
N LEU A 780 -0.58 -28.31 11.43
CA LEU A 780 0.18 -29.38 10.77
C LEU A 780 1.68 -29.06 10.71
N LEU A 781 2.04 -27.82 10.40
CA LEU A 781 3.44 -27.38 10.40
C LEU A 781 4.05 -27.44 11.80
N ALA A 782 3.34 -26.96 12.82
CA ALA A 782 3.79 -27.03 14.21
C ALA A 782 3.98 -28.48 14.66
N LEU A 783 3.03 -29.36 14.36
CA LEU A 783 3.13 -30.80 14.65
C LEU A 783 4.33 -31.44 13.95
N ALA A 784 4.56 -31.12 12.67
CA ALA A 784 5.70 -31.63 11.91
C ALA A 784 7.04 -31.19 12.52
N VAL A 785 7.16 -29.93 12.96
CA VAL A 785 8.34 -29.43 13.68
C VAL A 785 8.53 -30.15 15.01
N LEU A 786 7.47 -30.38 15.78
CA LEU A 786 7.53 -31.11 17.05
C LEU A 786 7.99 -32.56 16.86
N ILE A 787 7.46 -33.26 15.86
CA ILE A 787 7.88 -34.62 15.51
C ILE A 787 9.36 -34.66 15.10
N GLU A 788 9.79 -33.71 14.26
CA GLU A 788 11.18 -33.59 13.83
C GLU A 788 12.13 -33.40 15.03
N ARG A 789 11.80 -32.48 15.96
CA ARG A 789 12.58 -32.25 17.18
C ARG A 789 12.63 -33.48 18.08
N ARG A 790 11.51 -34.19 18.27
CA ARG A 790 11.47 -35.43 19.07
C ARG A 790 12.33 -36.54 18.47
N ARG A 791 12.34 -36.70 17.15
CA ARG A 791 13.22 -37.67 16.46
C ARG A 791 14.69 -37.32 16.65
N ALA A 792 15.05 -36.04 16.50
CA ALA A 792 16.42 -35.57 16.72
C ALA A 792 16.90 -35.80 18.17
N MET A 793 16.05 -35.55 19.17
CA MET A 793 16.39 -35.82 20.58
C MET A 793 16.58 -37.32 20.87
N ARG A 794 15.72 -38.19 20.32
CA ARG A 794 15.85 -39.65 20.49
C ARG A 794 17.14 -40.19 19.86
N GLN A 795 17.56 -39.64 18.73
CA GLN A 795 18.83 -40.02 18.07
C GLN A 795 20.07 -39.49 18.79
N ALA A 796 19.93 -38.42 19.58
CA ALA A 796 21.03 -37.84 20.37
C ALA A 796 21.24 -38.52 21.74
N THR A 797 20.35 -39.44 22.14
CA THR A 797 20.48 -40.20 23.39
C THR A 797 21.21 -41.52 23.08
N PRO A 798 22.42 -41.78 23.60
CA PRO A 798 23.15 -43.01 23.30
C PRO A 798 22.41 -44.24 23.89
N PRO A 799 22.50 -45.41 23.26
CA PRO A 799 21.91 -46.62 23.83
C PRO A 799 22.56 -46.94 25.17
N THR A 800 21.77 -46.97 26.24
CA THR A 800 22.17 -47.54 27.52
C THR A 800 22.37 -49.04 27.30
N HIS A 801 23.62 -49.50 27.27
CA HIS A 801 23.93 -50.93 27.33
C HIS A 801 23.42 -51.48 28.68
N PRO A 802 22.57 -52.52 28.69
CA PRO A 802 22.33 -53.29 29.91
C PRO A 802 23.62 -54.04 30.25
N ALA A 803 24.03 -53.94 31.52
CA ALA A 803 25.20 -54.60 32.10
C ALA A 803 25.02 -56.11 32.23
#